data_AF-A0A9W9P4L1-F1
#
_entry.id   AF-A0A9W9P4L1-F1
#
_cell.length_a   1.000
_cell.length_b   1.000
_cell.length_c   1.000
_cell.angle_alpha   90.00
_cell.angle_beta   90.00
_cell.angle_gamma   90.00
#
_symmetry.space_group_name_H-M   'P 1'
#
loop_
_entity.id
_entity.type
_entity.pdbx_description
1 polymer ?
#
loop_
_entity_poly.entity_id
_entity_poly.type
_entity_poly.pdbx_seq_one_letter_code
_entity_poly.pdbx_strand_id
1 'polypeptide(L)'
;MMVSSKCHVPWHWFAVIGAFLPGLAVNASPSVNVALQASFDSSPYLVELLESAAEENATAYFPLLDRIAGGAFDDAITEKELYDRFLQVVHEDGHLGTAESLSSFKLSLAIRSPAPRIQAHYQFYNTSVQQSLMAAQDAACPVWVHYDDKQYCSSAMERAQQDVEGEMDPKELPFDRVLGDLSLPPAVLYADVSAPMFKEFHGILSDMAKSGQISYRLRYRPPQHWTSRPLFVSGYGVELALKRTDYIVIDDRDAEQRGEAAEETTDILKEDAPTDLRPLSSSEVSRLGLNAAAYVMDSEDPLETLLKLSQNFPKHSSTVAAHNASKELLQEIRFNRARMIPAGYNVMWINGVQIDSRQIDAFSLLDTLRRERKLIQKFRDLGVSGRDAVRLLSHPALAEARADDEAQRYDYRDETEGGNVIIWLNDLEKDSRYEDWPSDLEAFVSSPYPGQLPPVSRDLHNVVVPLDLSNPDDMLLVFRQIYTFVKRMIPVRFGLVPMAYSSESIAQLKVAHYLHETFGLSSLIKYLEESAASSKGGSPDKTAFASATQDQEPRGEKEALSLDEVLSSERYEAVVTRATKYQRRLSLSSDTPHFLVNGIPTSREGNWMQEMSMLIGRDLKLVQQGIMEGVFPADAWLPEFFLAASLGRRNTFLMPEDPKSVRIIDLGGILGSQMNSIDQFPSIAATDGSRNGIHLIVVGDFETEKGQQLLSNALSVQKENKNIETLLVQNSISDAEPSSPLLERIHQSINKGKDIDQIINIIEDSSEVKDSESTTTGLFAAHRRLAEKLGFEPGVEGLVVNGRAVGPIDKEDGLTTDEIDQLINYERTKRVDAVSKAAMNLGLNMRIAKPLDLAKLSALVSLSTISDVPEGIFESTPDFRLDVSEKWRIGHSVITVSNSDDPAINVVAALDPASENAQRWLPILKVLSELAGVRLKIFLNPKEEMKEIPVKRFYRYVLDSEPSFTSEGSLSRPGASFSGVPVEALLTLGMDVPTSWLVAPKESVHDLDNIKLSSLKTGSNVDAIYALEHILIEGHSRDLTTKTPPRGVQLVLGTENNPHFADTIIMANLGYFQFKAQPGLWQINLKPGRSEKLFNLDSVGGLGYRPQLGDENNEVTLLSFQGRTLFPRLSRKPGFEEEDVLETGLRSGSTMDFVSKGLNFASGVLF
;
A
#
# COMPACT_ATOMS: atom_id res chain seq x y z
N MET A 1 -65.37 63.02 -36.37
CA MET A 1 -66.39 63.37 -37.37
C MET A 1 -66.99 62.07 -37.90
N MET A 2 -68.32 61.94 -37.79
CA MET A 2 -69.27 61.11 -38.57
C MET A 2 -68.76 59.84 -39.29
N VAL A 3 -69.16 58.63 -38.86
CA VAL A 3 -70.38 57.87 -39.24
C VAL A 3 -70.25 57.05 -40.55
N SER A 4 -70.23 55.73 -40.36
CA SER A 4 -70.96 54.66 -41.08
C SER A 4 -70.77 54.44 -42.60
N SER A 5 -70.38 53.21 -42.96
CA SER A 5 -71.30 52.30 -43.68
C SER A 5 -70.85 50.83 -43.60
N LYS A 6 -71.81 49.99 -43.24
CA LYS A 6 -71.75 48.53 -43.12
C LYS A 6 -71.75 47.86 -44.49
N CYS A 7 -71.07 46.72 -44.60
CA CYS A 7 -71.51 45.62 -45.45
C CYS A 7 -71.41 44.31 -44.65
N HIS A 8 -72.55 43.64 -44.50
CA HIS A 8 -72.71 42.33 -43.87
C HIS A 8 -72.31 41.23 -44.85
N VAL A 9 -71.51 40.26 -44.41
CA VAL A 9 -71.40 38.92 -45.00
C VAL A 9 -71.36 37.89 -43.84
N PRO A 10 -72.05 36.74 -43.95
CA PRO A 10 -72.55 36.00 -42.79
C PRO A 10 -71.60 34.93 -42.22
N TRP A 11 -72.02 34.49 -41.03
CA TRP A 11 -71.35 33.76 -39.97
C TRP A 11 -71.06 32.26 -40.25
N HIS A 12 -70.48 31.90 -41.40
CA HIS A 12 -70.19 30.49 -41.72
C HIS A 12 -68.76 30.17 -42.20
N TRP A 13 -67.78 31.05 -41.98
CA TRP A 13 -66.39 30.83 -42.45
C TRP A 13 -65.30 30.90 -41.35
N PHE A 14 -65.66 30.69 -40.08
CA PHE A 14 -64.68 30.63 -38.96
C PHE A 14 -64.60 29.26 -38.25
N ALA A 15 -65.24 28.21 -38.77
CA ALA A 15 -65.28 26.89 -38.12
C ALA A 15 -64.42 25.81 -38.80
N VAL A 16 -63.55 26.15 -39.77
CA VAL A 16 -62.75 25.14 -40.51
C VAL A 16 -61.23 25.41 -40.52
N ILE A 17 -60.73 26.47 -39.85
CA ILE A 17 -59.29 26.71 -39.66
C ILE A 17 -58.91 26.56 -38.17
N GLY A 18 -59.49 25.55 -37.50
CA GLY A 18 -59.22 25.22 -36.09
C GLY A 18 -58.96 23.73 -35.84
N ALA A 19 -58.79 22.92 -36.89
CA ALA A 19 -58.72 21.45 -36.77
C ALA A 19 -57.59 20.80 -37.60
N PHE A 20 -56.51 21.54 -37.91
CA PHE A 20 -55.30 20.98 -38.55
C PHE A 20 -54.00 21.61 -38.03
N LEU A 21 -53.87 21.67 -36.70
CA LEU A 21 -52.57 21.60 -36.04
C LEU A 21 -52.65 20.34 -35.17
N PRO A 22 -52.07 19.19 -35.57
CA PRO A 22 -51.73 18.23 -34.55
C PRO A 22 -50.73 18.96 -33.67
N GLY A 23 -51.07 19.16 -32.40
CA GLY A 23 -50.07 19.47 -31.41
C GLY A 23 -48.98 18.41 -31.56
N LEU A 24 -47.78 18.83 -31.91
CA LEU A 24 -46.57 18.09 -31.61
C LEU A 24 -46.46 18.06 -30.08
N ALA A 25 -47.32 17.24 -29.45
CA ALA A 25 -46.98 16.65 -28.18
C ALA A 25 -45.78 15.76 -28.50
N VAL A 26 -44.59 16.28 -28.22
CA VAL A 26 -43.40 15.45 -28.09
C VAL A 26 -43.73 14.48 -26.97
N ASN A 27 -44.20 13.28 -27.34
CA ASN A 27 -44.39 12.20 -26.39
C ASN A 27 -42.99 11.81 -25.94
N ALA A 28 -42.59 12.27 -24.75
CA ALA A 28 -41.35 11.85 -24.12
C ALA A 28 -41.34 10.32 -24.03
N SER A 29 -40.25 9.70 -24.50
CA SER A 29 -40.07 8.25 -24.40
C SER A 29 -40.07 7.81 -22.92
N PRO A 30 -40.63 6.64 -22.59
CA PRO A 30 -40.58 6.12 -21.21
C PRO A 30 -39.12 5.97 -20.75
N SER A 31 -38.82 6.40 -19.53
CA SER A 31 -37.48 6.31 -18.96
C SER A 31 -37.42 5.33 -17.78
N VAL A 32 -36.21 4.85 -17.51
CA VAL A 32 -35.88 4.13 -16.26
C VAL A 32 -35.00 5.05 -15.43
N ASN A 33 -35.42 5.39 -14.22
CA ASN A 33 -34.70 6.25 -13.30
C ASN A 33 -34.29 5.47 -12.05
N VAL A 34 -33.03 5.61 -11.66
CA VAL A 34 -32.45 4.88 -10.52
C VAL A 34 -31.69 5.85 -9.63
N ALA A 35 -31.91 5.75 -8.33
CA ALA A 35 -31.14 6.48 -7.32
C ALA A 35 -30.64 5.54 -6.21
N LEU A 36 -29.55 5.93 -5.54
CA LEU A 36 -28.97 5.21 -4.42
C LEU A 36 -28.96 6.09 -3.18
N GLN A 37 -29.57 5.59 -2.11
CA GLN A 37 -29.68 6.25 -0.82
C GLN A 37 -28.76 5.55 0.21
N ALA A 38 -28.03 6.30 1.04
CA ALA A 38 -27.33 5.73 2.19
C ALA A 38 -28.29 5.31 3.32
N SER A 39 -27.85 4.37 4.16
CA SER A 39 -28.59 3.95 5.36
C SER A 39 -28.65 5.00 6.46
N PHE A 40 -27.78 6.02 6.40
CA PHE A 40 -27.74 7.16 7.31
C PHE A 40 -28.15 8.46 6.60
N ASP A 41 -28.64 9.41 7.38
CA ASP A 41 -29.18 10.67 6.86
C ASP A 41 -28.07 11.72 6.62
N SER A 42 -28.38 12.73 5.82
CA SER A 42 -27.44 13.81 5.50
C SER A 42 -27.25 14.77 6.67
N SER A 43 -26.00 15.14 6.93
CA SER A 43 -25.62 16.21 7.86
C SER A 43 -25.93 17.61 7.29
N PRO A 44 -25.91 18.66 8.13
CA PRO A 44 -25.96 20.04 7.66
C PRO A 44 -24.83 20.33 6.67
N TYR A 45 -25.18 20.92 5.52
CA TYR A 45 -24.25 21.11 4.41
C TYR A 45 -23.01 21.96 4.76
N LEU A 46 -23.13 22.88 5.74
CA LEU A 46 -22.00 23.67 6.25
C LEU A 46 -20.87 22.79 6.82
N VAL A 47 -21.21 21.73 7.55
CA VAL A 47 -20.22 20.82 8.14
C VAL A 47 -19.57 19.95 7.06
N GLU A 48 -20.35 19.57 6.04
CA GLU A 48 -19.83 18.86 4.85
C GLU A 48 -18.82 19.71 4.05
N LEU A 49 -19.10 21.01 3.87
CA LEU A 49 -18.17 21.97 3.25
C LEU A 49 -16.88 22.13 4.05
N LEU A 50 -17.00 22.26 5.38
CA LEU A 50 -15.87 22.41 6.29
C LEU A 50 -14.95 21.17 6.25
N GLU A 51 -15.52 19.97 6.40
CA GLU A 51 -14.73 18.73 6.37
C GLU A 51 -14.12 18.48 4.99
N SER A 52 -14.83 18.77 3.90
CA SER A 52 -14.28 18.65 2.53
C SER A 52 -13.07 19.57 2.32
N ALA A 53 -13.13 20.81 2.79
CA ALA A 53 -12.02 21.76 2.67
C ALA A 53 -10.81 21.29 3.49
N ALA A 54 -11.11 20.69 4.63
CA ALA A 54 -10.12 20.25 5.58
C ALA A 54 -9.55 18.85 5.24
N GLU A 55 -10.18 18.06 4.37
CA GLU A 55 -9.59 16.89 3.70
C GLU A 55 -8.53 17.31 2.67
N GLU A 56 -8.78 18.37 1.91
CA GLU A 56 -7.80 18.93 0.97
C GLU A 56 -6.59 19.53 1.71
N ASN A 57 -6.88 20.38 2.70
CA ASN A 57 -5.87 21.06 3.52
C ASN A 57 -6.27 21.05 5.01
N ALA A 58 -5.64 20.17 5.80
CA ALA A 58 -5.96 20.00 7.21
C ALA A 58 -5.76 21.27 8.05
N THR A 59 -4.84 22.16 7.67
CA THR A 59 -4.56 23.40 8.43
C THR A 59 -5.65 24.45 8.26
N ALA A 60 -6.52 24.32 7.25
CA ALA A 60 -7.61 25.25 6.99
C ALA A 60 -8.80 25.07 7.96
N TYR A 61 -8.87 23.96 8.69
CA TYR A 61 -10.03 23.61 9.52
C TYR A 61 -10.38 24.68 10.57
N PHE A 62 -9.45 25.00 11.48
CA PHE A 62 -9.69 25.98 12.56
C PHE A 62 -9.83 27.42 12.06
N PRO A 63 -9.05 27.91 11.08
CA PRO A 63 -9.28 29.23 10.49
C PRO A 63 -10.67 29.38 9.85
N LEU A 64 -11.15 28.37 9.13
CA LEU A 64 -12.51 28.39 8.59
C LEU A 64 -13.57 28.32 9.69
N LEU A 65 -13.28 27.60 10.78
CA LEU A 65 -14.12 27.56 11.96
C LEU A 65 -14.20 28.92 12.68
N ASP A 66 -13.09 29.66 12.76
CA ASP A 66 -13.04 31.04 13.26
C ASP A 66 -13.95 31.95 12.40
N ARG A 67 -13.98 31.76 11.05
CA ARG A 67 -14.89 32.49 10.14
C ARG A 67 -16.35 32.15 10.36
N ILE A 68 -16.67 30.87 10.57
CA ILE A 68 -18.03 30.41 10.89
C ILE A 68 -18.48 31.00 12.23
N ALA A 69 -17.62 30.98 13.24
CA ALA A 69 -17.89 31.57 14.55
C ALA A 69 -18.07 33.11 14.46
N GLY A 70 -17.34 33.76 13.55
CA GLY A 70 -17.49 35.19 13.23
C GLY A 70 -18.77 35.56 12.47
N GLY A 71 -19.62 34.58 12.12
CA GLY A 71 -20.92 34.81 11.46
C GLY A 71 -20.85 35.05 9.95
N ALA A 72 -19.73 34.71 9.29
CA ALA A 72 -19.53 34.97 7.86
C ALA A 72 -20.55 34.28 6.92
N PHE A 73 -21.25 33.25 7.43
CA PHE A 73 -22.19 32.42 6.69
C PHE A 73 -23.64 32.49 7.21
N ASP A 74 -23.92 33.32 8.21
CA ASP A 74 -25.26 33.41 8.83
C ASP A 74 -26.32 33.95 7.84
N ASP A 75 -25.90 34.75 6.87
CA ASP A 75 -26.77 35.38 5.87
C ASP A 75 -27.18 34.41 4.75
N ALA A 76 -26.54 33.24 4.63
CA ALA A 76 -26.81 32.27 3.58
C ALA A 76 -28.00 31.38 3.94
N ILE A 77 -29.10 31.49 3.19
CA ILE A 77 -30.34 30.76 3.46
C ILE A 77 -30.39 29.46 2.65
N THR A 78 -29.93 29.50 1.41
CA THR A 78 -29.91 28.34 0.51
C THR A 78 -28.56 27.63 0.51
N GLU A 79 -28.57 26.33 0.21
CA GLU A 79 -27.34 25.51 0.12
C GLU A 79 -26.41 26.02 -1.00
N LYS A 80 -26.98 26.55 -2.10
CA LYS A 80 -26.23 27.19 -3.18
C LYS A 80 -25.54 28.48 -2.75
N GLU A 81 -26.24 29.40 -2.09
CA GLU A 81 -25.64 30.64 -1.58
C GLU A 81 -24.53 30.33 -0.56
N LEU A 82 -24.76 29.32 0.29
CA LEU A 82 -23.77 28.85 1.25
C LEU A 82 -22.51 28.34 0.53
N TYR A 83 -22.68 27.51 -0.50
CA TYR A 83 -21.59 27.00 -1.34
C TYR A 83 -20.79 28.13 -2.00
N ASP A 84 -21.47 29.04 -2.70
CA ASP A 84 -20.84 30.15 -3.42
C ASP A 84 -20.07 31.07 -2.47
N ARG A 85 -20.65 31.36 -1.30
CA ARG A 85 -19.99 32.16 -0.26
C ARG A 85 -18.79 31.46 0.35
N PHE A 86 -18.89 30.16 0.58
CA PHE A 86 -17.80 29.35 1.11
C PHE A 86 -16.61 29.31 0.14
N LEU A 87 -16.87 29.12 -1.15
CA LEU A 87 -15.83 29.20 -2.19
C LEU A 87 -15.11 30.56 -2.19
N GLN A 88 -15.85 31.66 -2.03
CA GLN A 88 -15.27 32.99 -1.96
C GLN A 88 -14.32 33.13 -0.76
N VAL A 89 -14.76 32.75 0.45
CA VAL A 89 -13.95 32.84 1.68
C VAL A 89 -12.68 32.00 1.58
N VAL A 90 -12.81 30.76 1.11
CA VAL A 90 -11.67 29.85 1.01
C VAL A 90 -10.63 30.33 -0.02
N HIS A 91 -11.08 31.02 -1.07
CA HIS A 91 -10.19 31.65 -2.04
C HIS A 91 -9.52 32.92 -1.49
N GLU A 92 -10.27 33.78 -0.79
CA GLU A 92 -9.76 35.01 -0.18
C GLU A 92 -8.72 34.74 0.92
N ASP A 93 -8.96 33.72 1.76
CA ASP A 93 -8.04 33.32 2.84
C ASP A 93 -6.83 32.49 2.33
N GLY A 94 -6.79 32.16 1.03
CA GLY A 94 -5.67 31.48 0.38
C GLY A 94 -5.51 30.00 0.72
N HIS A 95 -6.48 29.40 1.42
CA HIS A 95 -6.41 27.99 1.85
C HIS A 95 -6.50 26.99 0.69
N LEU A 96 -7.29 27.31 -0.35
CA LEU A 96 -7.37 26.57 -1.63
C LEU A 96 -7.02 27.51 -2.80
N GLY A 97 -5.82 28.11 -2.76
CA GLY A 97 -5.38 29.09 -3.77
C GLY A 97 -5.09 28.50 -5.15
N THR A 98 -4.88 27.18 -5.29
CA THR A 98 -4.57 26.56 -6.58
C THR A 98 -5.83 26.06 -7.30
N ALA A 99 -5.86 26.20 -8.63
CA ALA A 99 -6.96 25.66 -9.44
C ALA A 99 -7.09 24.12 -9.28
N GLU A 100 -5.97 23.42 -9.08
CA GLU A 100 -5.90 21.98 -8.82
C GLU A 100 -6.59 21.62 -7.48
N SER A 101 -6.33 22.36 -6.41
CA SER A 101 -7.00 22.17 -5.10
C SER A 101 -8.48 22.48 -5.13
N LEU A 102 -8.87 23.53 -5.84
CA LEU A 102 -10.27 23.92 -5.96
C LEU A 102 -11.10 22.88 -6.75
N SER A 103 -10.55 22.37 -7.86
CA SER A 103 -11.24 21.36 -8.67
C SER A 103 -11.42 20.05 -7.91
N SER A 104 -10.39 19.63 -7.16
CA SER A 104 -10.46 18.46 -6.28
C SER A 104 -11.49 18.62 -5.15
N PHE A 105 -11.57 19.81 -4.54
CA PHE A 105 -12.59 20.15 -3.54
C PHE A 105 -14.01 20.05 -4.11
N LYS A 106 -14.25 20.58 -5.31
CA LYS A 106 -15.55 20.50 -5.99
C LYS A 106 -15.97 19.04 -6.24
N LEU A 107 -15.06 18.21 -6.74
CA LEU A 107 -15.31 16.80 -6.97
C LEU A 107 -15.63 16.05 -5.66
N SER A 108 -14.88 16.34 -4.59
CA SER A 108 -15.11 15.81 -3.23
C SER A 108 -16.54 16.04 -2.75
N LEU A 109 -17.07 17.25 -3.01
CA LEU A 109 -18.45 17.62 -2.67
C LEU A 109 -19.49 16.95 -3.58
N ALA A 110 -19.20 16.81 -4.88
CA ALA A 110 -20.08 16.11 -5.81
C ALA A 110 -20.28 14.63 -5.43
N ILE A 111 -19.23 14.00 -4.87
CA ILE A 111 -19.28 12.62 -4.35
C ILE A 111 -19.62 12.51 -2.87
N ARG A 112 -19.79 13.64 -2.18
CA ARG A 112 -20.11 13.72 -0.75
C ARG A 112 -19.14 12.92 0.13
N SER A 113 -17.85 12.96 -0.19
CA SER A 113 -16.82 12.12 0.46
C SER A 113 -16.74 12.22 1.98
N PRO A 114 -16.93 13.39 2.66
CA PRO A 114 -16.77 13.47 4.11
C PRO A 114 -18.01 13.01 4.90
N ALA A 115 -19.11 12.67 4.24
CA ALA A 115 -20.36 12.30 4.93
C ALA A 115 -20.17 11.12 5.93
N PRO A 116 -19.44 10.04 5.60
CA PRO A 116 -19.13 8.97 6.55
C PRO A 116 -18.30 9.45 7.77
N ARG A 117 -17.36 10.38 7.57
CA ARG A 117 -16.56 10.96 8.66
C ARG A 117 -17.45 11.70 9.66
N ILE A 118 -18.38 12.53 9.18
CA ILE A 118 -19.32 13.27 10.04
C ILE A 118 -20.25 12.28 10.78
N GLN A 119 -20.74 11.26 10.07
CA GLN A 119 -21.57 10.23 10.67
C GLN A 119 -20.82 9.45 11.77
N ALA A 120 -19.51 9.26 11.66
CA ALA A 120 -18.71 8.62 12.70
C ALA A 120 -18.69 9.43 14.02
N HIS A 121 -18.64 10.76 13.95
CA HIS A 121 -18.80 11.61 15.15
C HIS A 121 -20.18 11.40 15.80
N TYR A 122 -21.23 11.34 14.99
CA TYR A 122 -22.60 11.14 15.47
C TYR A 122 -22.79 9.76 16.12
N GLN A 123 -22.26 8.71 15.49
CA GLN A 123 -22.29 7.37 16.06
C GLN A 123 -21.54 7.32 17.38
N PHE A 124 -20.31 7.86 17.45
CA PHE A 124 -19.51 7.91 18.68
C PHE A 124 -20.23 8.67 19.81
N TYR A 125 -20.84 9.83 19.50
CA TYR A 125 -21.59 10.60 20.49
C TYR A 125 -22.76 9.79 21.07
N ASN A 126 -23.53 9.11 20.19
CA ASN A 126 -24.71 8.35 20.60
C ASN A 126 -24.37 7.05 21.35
N THR A 127 -23.26 6.39 21.00
CA THR A 127 -22.92 5.07 21.59
C THR A 127 -22.04 5.17 22.82
N SER A 128 -21.10 6.11 22.87
CA SER A 128 -20.12 6.22 23.97
C SER A 128 -20.45 7.40 24.87
N VAL A 129 -20.50 8.61 24.30
CA VAL A 129 -20.61 9.86 25.08
C VAL A 129 -21.95 10.00 25.78
N GLN A 130 -23.05 9.61 25.15
CA GLN A 130 -24.39 9.72 25.75
C GLN A 130 -24.56 8.78 26.96
N GLN A 131 -23.84 7.64 26.99
CA GLN A 131 -23.99 6.64 28.06
C GLN A 131 -23.34 7.07 29.37
N SER A 132 -22.20 7.75 29.26
CA SER A 132 -21.47 8.32 30.38
C SER A 132 -22.10 9.57 30.99
N LEU A 133 -23.12 10.13 30.34
CA LEU A 133 -23.85 11.31 30.81
C LEU A 133 -25.20 10.91 31.39
N MET A 134 -25.65 11.58 32.46
CA MET A 134 -27.01 11.39 32.96
C MET A 134 -28.03 11.96 31.95
N ALA A 135 -28.99 11.14 31.49
CA ALA A 135 -29.95 11.50 30.43
C ALA A 135 -30.72 12.83 30.65
N ALA A 136 -30.94 13.24 31.91
CA ALA A 136 -31.64 14.50 32.24
C ALA A 136 -30.79 15.76 31.99
N GLN A 137 -29.46 15.65 31.97
CA GLN A 137 -28.54 16.78 31.76
C GLN A 137 -28.05 16.92 30.32
N ASP A 138 -28.01 15.84 29.52
CA ASP A 138 -27.71 15.91 28.08
C ASP A 138 -28.72 16.81 27.32
N ALA A 139 -29.97 16.88 27.81
CA ALA A 139 -30.99 17.80 27.31
C ALA A 139 -30.80 19.26 27.77
N ALA A 140 -30.12 19.50 28.89
CA ALA A 140 -29.91 20.83 29.47
C ALA A 140 -28.70 21.56 28.87
N CYS A 141 -27.73 20.83 28.31
CA CYS A 141 -26.52 21.38 27.72
C CYS A 141 -26.40 21.02 26.23
N PRO A 142 -26.93 21.84 25.30
CA PRO A 142 -26.85 21.60 23.85
C PRO A 142 -25.41 21.59 23.33
N VAL A 143 -24.55 22.41 23.91
CA VAL A 143 -23.12 22.53 23.62
C VAL A 143 -22.38 22.46 24.96
N TRP A 144 -21.30 21.68 25.03
CA TRP A 144 -20.52 21.51 26.25
C TRP A 144 -19.08 21.09 25.97
N VAL A 145 -18.21 21.35 26.94
CA VAL A 145 -16.77 21.05 26.87
C VAL A 145 -16.43 19.96 27.89
N HIS A 146 -15.64 18.99 27.45
CA HIS A 146 -14.95 18.04 28.32
C HIS A 146 -13.54 18.56 28.62
N TYR A 147 -13.25 18.83 29.89
CA TYR A 147 -11.95 19.30 30.36
C TYR A 147 -11.72 18.82 31.79
N ASP A 148 -10.55 18.25 32.09
CA ASP A 148 -10.21 17.74 33.45
C ASP A 148 -11.28 16.78 34.01
N ASP A 149 -11.69 15.79 33.19
CA ASP A 149 -12.74 14.80 33.48
C ASP A 149 -14.09 15.41 33.91
N LYS A 150 -14.34 16.67 33.53
CA LYS A 150 -15.53 17.42 33.90
C LYS A 150 -16.25 17.98 32.69
N GLN A 151 -17.57 18.04 32.82
CA GLN A 151 -18.45 18.68 31.85
C GLN A 151 -18.64 20.15 32.21
N TYR A 152 -18.40 21.03 31.23
CA TYR A 152 -18.66 22.46 31.30
C TYR A 152 -19.71 22.88 30.25
N CYS A 153 -20.86 23.34 30.73
CA CYS A 153 -21.97 23.82 29.88
C CYS A 153 -22.02 25.35 29.71
N SER A 154 -21.08 26.08 30.32
CA SER A 154 -20.92 27.53 30.10
C SER A 154 -19.60 27.82 29.41
N SER A 155 -19.63 28.79 28.49
CA SER A 155 -18.46 29.19 27.69
C SER A 155 -17.32 29.73 28.55
N ALA A 156 -17.62 30.35 29.69
CA ALA A 156 -16.64 30.85 30.66
C ALA A 156 -15.95 29.77 31.51
N MET A 157 -16.41 28.51 31.46
CA MET A 157 -15.83 27.37 32.21
C MET A 157 -15.65 27.59 33.73
N GLU A 158 -16.44 28.48 34.34
CA GLU A 158 -16.30 28.85 35.76
C GLU A 158 -16.79 27.79 36.75
N ARG A 159 -17.75 26.97 36.35
CA ARG A 159 -18.36 25.91 37.18
C ARG A 159 -18.58 24.65 36.37
N ALA A 160 -17.95 23.56 36.80
CA ALA A 160 -18.24 22.23 36.31
C ALA A 160 -19.65 21.80 36.74
N GLN A 161 -20.40 21.17 35.83
CA GLN A 161 -21.74 20.66 36.11
C GLN A 161 -21.70 19.23 36.65
N GLN A 162 -20.80 18.40 36.13
CA GLN A 162 -20.67 16.99 36.49
C GLN A 162 -19.25 16.48 36.21
N ASP A 163 -18.83 15.47 36.97
CA ASP A 163 -17.72 14.60 36.59
C ASP A 163 -18.18 13.61 35.51
N VAL A 164 -17.30 13.32 34.57
CA VAL A 164 -17.52 12.43 33.44
C VAL A 164 -16.95 11.05 33.82
N GLU A 165 -17.81 10.07 34.11
CA GLU A 165 -17.39 8.72 34.54
C GLU A 165 -17.07 7.81 33.31
N GLY A 166 -15.91 7.12 33.32
CA GLY A 166 -15.54 6.07 32.35
C GLY A 166 -14.10 6.15 31.82
N GLU A 167 -13.67 5.19 30.99
CA GLU A 167 -12.42 5.24 30.18
C GLU A 167 -12.47 6.31 29.06
N MET A 168 -13.21 7.41 29.25
CA MET A 168 -13.09 8.60 28.40
C MET A 168 -11.87 9.41 28.81
N ASP A 169 -10.73 8.74 28.88
CA ASP A 169 -9.46 9.44 28.73
C ASP A 169 -9.59 10.27 27.44
N PRO A 170 -9.26 11.57 27.43
CA PRO A 170 -9.26 12.39 26.21
C PRO A 170 -8.16 11.96 25.23
N LYS A 171 -8.09 10.66 24.95
CA LYS A 171 -7.34 10.03 23.88
C LYS A 171 -7.75 10.64 22.55
N GLU A 172 -6.75 10.84 21.71
CA GLU A 172 -6.92 11.32 20.36
C GLU A 172 -7.60 10.22 19.53
N LEU A 173 -8.77 10.53 18.97
CA LEU A 173 -9.47 9.64 18.07
C LEU A 173 -9.05 9.93 16.62
N PRO A 174 -9.08 8.94 15.70
CA PRO A 174 -8.63 9.12 14.31
C PRO A 174 -9.35 10.23 13.51
N PHE A 175 -10.55 10.62 13.92
CA PHE A 175 -11.29 11.73 13.29
C PHE A 175 -11.05 13.09 13.97
N ASP A 176 -10.37 13.14 15.11
CA ASP A 176 -10.09 14.40 15.81
C ASP A 176 -9.12 15.27 15.01
N ARG A 177 -9.30 16.58 15.14
CA ARG A 177 -8.37 17.60 14.65
C ARG A 177 -7.92 18.43 15.85
N VAL A 178 -6.62 18.63 16.01
CA VAL A 178 -6.04 19.25 17.21
C VAL A 178 -5.54 20.67 16.90
N LEU A 179 -5.87 21.62 17.78
CA LEU A 179 -5.31 22.97 17.81
C LEU A 179 -4.50 23.16 19.09
N GLY A 180 -3.22 23.53 18.95
CA GLY A 180 -2.28 23.64 20.07
C GLY A 180 -1.32 22.45 20.14
N ASP A 181 -0.51 22.40 21.20
CA ASP A 181 0.44 21.30 21.43
C ASP A 181 -0.25 20.12 22.11
N LEU A 182 -0.02 18.91 21.61
CA LEU A 182 -0.54 17.65 22.14
C LEU A 182 -0.09 17.35 23.57
N SER A 183 1.02 17.95 24.01
CA SER A 183 1.53 17.82 25.39
C SER A 183 0.68 18.53 26.44
N LEU A 184 -0.21 19.45 26.01
CA LEU A 184 -1.05 20.26 26.89
C LEU A 184 -2.36 19.53 27.25
N PRO A 185 -3.00 19.90 28.38
CA PRO A 185 -4.29 19.34 28.78
C PRO A 185 -5.33 19.46 27.67
N PRO A 186 -5.96 18.35 27.23
CA PRO A 186 -6.92 18.38 26.14
C PRO A 186 -8.29 18.92 26.59
N ALA A 187 -8.85 19.81 25.78
CA ALA A 187 -10.22 20.32 25.92
C ALA A 187 -11.04 19.92 24.67
N VAL A 188 -12.06 19.10 24.87
CA VAL A 188 -12.90 18.57 23.79
C VAL A 188 -14.26 19.25 23.80
N LEU A 189 -14.57 20.03 22.78
CA LEU A 189 -15.88 20.66 22.60
C LEU A 189 -16.82 19.72 21.84
N TYR A 190 -17.96 19.39 22.43
CA TYR A 190 -19.06 18.71 21.77
C TYR A 190 -20.12 19.74 21.36
N ALA A 191 -20.25 19.98 20.07
CA ALA A 191 -21.13 21.02 19.56
C ALA A 191 -21.76 20.68 18.20
N ASP A 192 -22.93 21.25 17.97
CA ASP A 192 -23.46 21.51 16.63
C ASP A 192 -22.92 22.86 16.16
N VAL A 193 -22.16 22.86 15.05
CA VAL A 193 -21.53 24.06 14.48
C VAL A 193 -22.57 25.10 14.03
N SER A 194 -23.79 24.67 13.72
CA SER A 194 -24.88 25.56 13.33
C SER A 194 -25.57 26.24 14.53
N ALA A 195 -25.31 25.78 15.77
CA ALA A 195 -25.91 26.35 16.95
C ALA A 195 -25.29 27.73 17.29
N PRO A 196 -26.09 28.75 17.68
CA PRO A 196 -25.55 30.08 17.98
C PRO A 196 -24.58 30.08 19.17
N MET A 197 -24.81 29.20 20.16
CA MET A 197 -23.94 29.09 21.34
C MET A 197 -22.52 28.62 20.98
N PHE A 198 -22.35 27.87 19.89
CA PHE A 198 -21.04 27.38 19.45
C PHE A 198 -20.02 28.52 19.29
N LYS A 199 -20.46 29.69 18.81
CA LYS A 199 -19.61 30.85 18.51
C LYS A 199 -18.82 31.32 19.74
N GLU A 200 -19.48 31.41 20.89
CA GLU A 200 -18.86 31.86 22.14
C GLU A 200 -17.88 30.84 22.70
N PHE A 201 -18.25 29.55 22.70
CA PHE A 201 -17.37 28.47 23.15
C PHE A 201 -16.12 28.36 22.29
N HIS A 202 -16.29 28.39 20.97
CA HIS A 202 -15.17 28.28 20.04
C HIS A 202 -14.17 29.43 20.20
N GLY A 203 -14.66 30.68 20.31
CA GLY A 203 -13.79 31.85 20.50
C GLY A 203 -12.90 31.72 21.73
N ILE A 204 -13.47 31.38 22.89
CA ILE A 204 -12.73 31.25 24.15
C ILE A 204 -11.70 30.11 24.07
N LEU A 205 -12.10 28.93 23.59
CA LEU A 205 -11.20 27.78 23.51
C LEU A 205 -10.09 27.96 22.46
N SER A 206 -10.41 28.60 21.33
CA SER A 206 -9.44 28.96 20.28
C SER A 206 -8.37 29.90 20.85
N ASP A 207 -8.75 30.90 21.63
CA ASP A 207 -7.82 31.83 22.29
C ASP A 207 -6.98 31.15 23.40
N MET A 208 -7.59 30.26 24.19
CA MET A 208 -6.87 29.47 25.20
C MET A 208 -5.83 28.52 24.55
N ALA A 209 -6.18 27.89 23.43
CA ALA A 209 -5.25 27.03 22.69
C ALA A 209 -4.12 27.85 22.03
N LYS A 210 -4.44 28.98 21.40
CA LYS A 210 -3.46 29.89 20.78
C LYS A 210 -2.50 30.52 21.81
N SER A 211 -2.94 30.70 23.05
CA SER A 211 -2.09 31.15 24.17
C SER A 211 -1.30 30.03 24.86
N GLY A 212 -1.42 28.77 24.40
CA GLY A 212 -0.64 27.63 24.88
C GLY A 212 -1.09 27.08 26.24
N GLN A 213 -2.37 27.25 26.60
CA GLN A 213 -2.91 26.75 27.88
C GLN A 213 -3.49 25.35 27.76
N ILE A 214 -4.10 25.02 26.62
CA ILE A 214 -4.84 23.77 26.37
C ILE A 214 -4.58 23.24 24.95
N SER A 215 -4.85 21.96 24.74
CA SER A 215 -4.99 21.33 23.43
C SER A 215 -6.48 21.28 23.05
N TYR A 216 -6.93 22.08 22.09
CA TYR A 216 -8.35 22.17 21.73
C TYR A 216 -8.74 21.21 20.60
N ARG A 217 -9.87 20.51 20.77
CA ARG A 217 -10.46 19.59 19.78
C ARG A 217 -11.98 19.82 19.66
N LEU A 218 -12.52 19.70 18.45
CA LEU A 218 -13.97 19.79 18.19
C LEU A 218 -14.50 18.41 17.76
N ARG A 219 -15.55 17.92 18.45
CA ARG A 219 -16.32 16.73 18.07
C ARG A 219 -17.77 17.13 17.77
N TYR A 220 -18.32 16.64 16.67
CA TYR A 220 -19.66 17.01 16.25
C TYR A 220 -20.73 16.30 17.08
N ARG A 221 -21.72 17.07 17.50
CA ARG A 221 -22.96 16.56 18.07
C ARG A 221 -24.06 16.54 16.99
N PRO A 222 -24.91 15.51 16.92
CA PRO A 222 -26.09 15.53 16.07
C PRO A 222 -27.00 16.74 16.40
N PRO A 223 -27.47 17.49 15.39
CA PRO A 223 -28.30 18.67 15.60
C PRO A 223 -29.69 18.30 16.17
N GLN A 224 -30.13 18.94 17.26
CA GLN A 224 -31.40 18.58 17.95
C GLN A 224 -32.67 19.03 17.21
N HIS A 225 -32.60 20.10 16.42
CA HIS A 225 -33.75 20.71 15.73
C HIS A 225 -33.70 20.54 14.20
N TRP A 226 -32.90 19.60 13.70
CA TRP A 226 -32.74 19.35 12.27
C TRP A 226 -33.82 18.40 11.74
N THR A 227 -34.34 18.70 10.55
CA THR A 227 -35.18 17.75 9.82
C THR A 227 -34.28 16.79 9.07
N SER A 228 -34.24 15.53 9.51
CA SER A 228 -33.46 14.49 8.85
C SER A 228 -33.83 14.39 7.37
N ARG A 229 -32.84 14.48 6.50
CA ARG A 229 -32.99 14.32 5.05
C ARG A 229 -32.18 13.11 4.60
N PRO A 230 -32.70 12.29 3.67
CA PRO A 230 -31.96 11.15 3.17
C PRO A 230 -30.71 11.60 2.41
N LEU A 231 -29.59 10.91 2.65
CA LEU A 231 -28.35 11.09 1.90
C LEU A 231 -28.40 10.28 0.61
N PHE A 232 -28.43 10.95 -0.54
CA PHE A 232 -28.20 10.31 -1.84
C PHE A 232 -26.71 10.37 -2.17
N VAL A 233 -26.16 9.23 -2.59
CA VAL A 233 -24.72 9.08 -2.91
C VAL A 233 -24.51 9.05 -4.42
N SER A 234 -23.27 9.26 -4.87
CA SER A 234 -22.83 9.11 -6.27
C SER A 234 -21.56 8.23 -6.32
N GLY A 235 -20.96 8.04 -7.49
CA GLY A 235 -19.80 7.16 -7.67
C GLY A 235 -20.14 5.68 -7.91
N TYR A 236 -21.35 5.40 -8.40
CA TYR A 236 -21.79 4.06 -8.81
C TYR A 236 -22.28 4.06 -10.26
N GLY A 237 -22.24 2.87 -10.86
CA GLY A 237 -22.84 2.57 -12.15
C GLY A 237 -24.19 1.89 -12.02
N VAL A 238 -25.04 2.11 -13.01
CA VAL A 238 -26.29 1.39 -13.21
C VAL A 238 -26.23 0.73 -14.57
N GLU A 239 -26.58 -0.55 -14.61
CA GLU A 239 -26.69 -1.31 -15.84
C GLU A 239 -28.13 -1.70 -16.13
N LEU A 240 -28.50 -1.68 -17.41
CA LEU A 240 -29.69 -2.35 -17.94
C LEU A 240 -29.22 -3.44 -18.90
N ALA A 241 -29.14 -4.67 -18.39
CA ALA A 241 -28.68 -5.83 -19.13
C ALA A 241 -29.80 -6.43 -19.99
N LEU A 242 -29.47 -6.86 -21.21
CA LEU A 242 -30.41 -7.58 -22.08
C LEU A 242 -30.54 -9.02 -21.59
N LYS A 243 -31.73 -9.40 -21.14
CA LYS A 243 -32.00 -10.74 -20.59
C LYS A 243 -31.98 -11.84 -21.66
N ARG A 244 -32.30 -11.49 -22.91
CA ARG A 244 -32.28 -12.41 -24.06
C ARG A 244 -31.35 -11.85 -25.13
N THR A 245 -30.28 -12.57 -25.43
CA THR A 245 -29.24 -12.14 -26.40
C THR A 245 -29.23 -12.99 -27.67
N ASP A 246 -29.98 -14.08 -27.68
CA ASP A 246 -30.02 -15.10 -28.75
C ASP A 246 -30.54 -14.57 -30.10
N TYR A 247 -31.22 -13.43 -30.13
CA TYR A 247 -31.76 -12.84 -31.36
C TYR A 247 -30.88 -11.74 -31.97
N ILE A 248 -29.73 -11.42 -31.35
CA ILE A 248 -28.89 -10.29 -31.77
C ILE A 248 -27.84 -10.71 -32.81
N VAL A 249 -27.41 -11.97 -32.82
CA VAL A 249 -26.48 -12.50 -33.84
C VAL A 249 -27.18 -13.57 -34.67
N ILE A 250 -27.20 -13.38 -35.99
CA ILE A 250 -27.80 -14.30 -36.96
C ILE A 250 -26.70 -14.88 -37.85
N ASP A 251 -26.86 -16.13 -38.29
CA ASP A 251 -25.99 -16.77 -39.29
C ASP A 251 -26.01 -15.95 -40.59
N ASP A 252 -24.85 -15.76 -41.22
CA ASP A 252 -24.70 -14.95 -42.44
C ASP A 252 -25.65 -15.43 -43.57
N ARG A 253 -26.00 -16.72 -43.61
CA ARG A 253 -26.94 -17.29 -44.59
C ARG A 253 -28.39 -16.82 -44.41
N ASP A 254 -28.80 -16.58 -43.17
CA ASP A 254 -30.14 -16.09 -42.84
C ASP A 254 -30.22 -14.55 -42.96
N ALA A 255 -29.08 -13.87 -42.87
CA ALA A 255 -28.97 -12.42 -43.08
C ALA A 255 -29.18 -12.03 -44.56
N GLU A 256 -28.68 -12.82 -45.50
CA GLU A 256 -28.86 -12.61 -46.96
C GLU A 256 -30.34 -12.67 -47.39
N GLN A 257 -31.21 -13.38 -46.66
CA GLN A 257 -32.64 -13.46 -46.95
C GLN A 257 -33.45 -12.21 -46.54
N ARG A 258 -32.89 -11.34 -45.69
CA ARG A 258 -33.56 -10.11 -45.20
C ARG A 258 -33.17 -8.84 -45.97
N GLY A 259 -32.33 -8.96 -47.00
CA GLY A 259 -31.61 -7.85 -47.65
C GLY A 259 -32.39 -6.84 -48.50
N GLU A 260 -33.72 -6.74 -48.44
CA GLU A 260 -34.49 -5.81 -49.32
C GLU A 260 -35.22 -4.64 -48.61
N ALA A 261 -35.02 -4.42 -47.30
CA ALA A 261 -35.69 -3.31 -46.62
C ALA A 261 -34.79 -2.59 -45.59
N ALA A 262 -33.96 -1.64 -46.03
CA ALA A 262 -33.49 -0.54 -45.19
C ALA A 262 -32.91 0.60 -46.06
N GLU A 263 -33.62 1.72 -46.12
CA GLU A 263 -33.07 2.99 -46.61
C GLU A 263 -31.96 3.49 -45.68
N GLU A 264 -30.91 4.05 -46.28
CA GLU A 264 -29.78 4.71 -45.61
C GLU A 264 -30.25 5.98 -44.88
N THR A 265 -30.19 5.97 -43.54
CA THR A 265 -30.20 7.21 -42.75
C THR A 265 -28.85 7.38 -42.06
N THR A 266 -27.98 8.17 -42.69
CA THR A 266 -26.73 8.71 -42.13
C THR A 266 -27.02 9.83 -41.12
N ASP A 267 -27.91 9.59 -40.15
CA ASP A 267 -28.31 10.61 -39.18
C ASP A 267 -27.57 10.42 -37.85
N ILE A 268 -26.87 11.49 -37.47
CA ILE A 268 -26.14 11.71 -36.22
C ILE A 268 -26.97 11.22 -35.02
N LEU A 269 -26.32 10.56 -34.05
CA LEU A 269 -26.86 10.02 -32.79
C LEU A 269 -28.05 10.82 -32.22
N LYS A 270 -29.29 10.56 -32.68
CA LYS A 270 -30.50 11.22 -32.16
C LYS A 270 -30.94 10.53 -30.86
N GLU A 271 -31.01 11.31 -29.78
CA GLU A 271 -31.20 10.82 -28.40
C GLU A 271 -32.62 10.29 -28.10
N ASP A 272 -33.65 10.72 -28.83
CA ASP A 272 -35.05 10.56 -28.38
C ASP A 272 -35.92 9.55 -29.16
N ALA A 273 -35.38 8.86 -30.18
CA ALA A 273 -36.15 7.87 -30.92
C ALA A 273 -35.98 6.45 -30.33
N PRO A 274 -37.07 5.77 -29.90
CA PRO A 274 -37.02 4.35 -29.55
C PRO A 274 -36.87 3.53 -30.84
N THR A 275 -35.63 3.15 -31.15
CA THR A 275 -35.32 2.23 -32.26
C THR A 275 -35.05 0.84 -31.71
N ASP A 276 -35.80 -0.15 -32.16
CA ASP A 276 -35.60 -1.56 -31.76
C ASP A 276 -34.23 -2.09 -32.24
N LEU A 277 -33.70 -3.08 -31.53
CA LEU A 277 -32.39 -3.67 -31.81
C LEU A 277 -32.41 -4.42 -33.15
N ARG A 278 -31.55 -4.00 -34.08
CA ARG A 278 -31.32 -4.74 -35.34
C ARG A 278 -30.34 -5.89 -35.10
N PRO A 279 -30.65 -7.11 -35.57
CA PRO A 279 -29.71 -8.22 -35.51
C PRO A 279 -28.54 -8.03 -36.48
N LEU A 280 -27.36 -8.48 -36.05
CA LEU A 280 -26.09 -8.44 -36.78
C LEU A 280 -25.72 -9.83 -37.32
N SER A 281 -24.99 -9.85 -38.43
CA SER A 281 -24.37 -11.05 -38.99
C SER A 281 -23.06 -11.40 -38.25
N SER A 282 -22.57 -12.64 -38.38
CA SER A 282 -21.33 -13.08 -37.71
C SER A 282 -20.11 -12.32 -38.23
N SER A 283 -20.08 -12.01 -39.53
CA SER A 283 -19.00 -11.24 -40.17
C SER A 283 -18.94 -9.78 -39.69
N GLU A 284 -20.09 -9.14 -39.46
CA GLU A 284 -20.19 -7.78 -38.92
C GLU A 284 -19.73 -7.72 -37.47
N VAL A 285 -20.10 -8.71 -36.65
CA VAL A 285 -19.66 -8.82 -35.24
C VAL A 285 -18.15 -8.92 -35.16
N SER A 286 -17.52 -9.71 -36.03
CA SER A 286 -16.07 -9.94 -36.01
C SER A 286 -15.25 -8.64 -36.08
N ARG A 287 -15.68 -7.67 -36.89
CA ARG A 287 -14.98 -6.40 -37.13
C ARG A 287 -15.43 -5.26 -36.21
N LEU A 288 -16.43 -5.49 -35.37
CA LEU A 288 -17.14 -4.45 -34.64
C LEU A 288 -16.22 -3.60 -33.76
N GLY A 289 -15.21 -4.20 -33.11
CA GLY A 289 -14.26 -3.46 -32.27
C GLY A 289 -13.38 -2.49 -33.06
N LEU A 290 -12.84 -2.92 -34.20
CA LEU A 290 -12.02 -2.07 -35.07
C LEU A 290 -12.87 -0.94 -35.70
N ASN A 291 -14.08 -1.28 -36.12
CA ASN A 291 -15.02 -0.33 -36.68
C ASN A 291 -15.45 0.71 -35.65
N ALA A 292 -15.65 0.31 -34.39
CA ALA A 292 -15.93 1.22 -33.28
C ALA A 292 -14.79 2.22 -33.06
N ALA A 293 -13.54 1.76 -33.08
CA ALA A 293 -12.38 2.63 -32.94
C ALA A 293 -12.31 3.65 -34.10
N ALA A 294 -12.51 3.20 -35.33
CA ALA A 294 -12.52 4.10 -36.49
C ALA A 294 -13.66 5.12 -36.44
N TYR A 295 -14.88 4.68 -36.12
CA TYR A 295 -16.05 5.54 -35.99
C TYR A 295 -15.83 6.67 -34.96
N VAL A 296 -15.15 6.36 -33.86
CA VAL A 296 -14.78 7.35 -32.83
C VAL A 296 -13.72 8.31 -33.33
N MET A 297 -12.65 7.82 -33.98
CA MET A 297 -11.54 8.66 -34.43
C MET A 297 -11.91 9.57 -35.60
N ASP A 298 -12.88 9.18 -36.42
CA ASP A 298 -13.36 9.97 -37.56
C ASP A 298 -14.38 11.06 -37.14
N SER A 299 -14.79 11.09 -35.87
CA SER A 299 -15.72 12.09 -35.33
C SER A 299 -15.01 13.42 -34.95
N GLU A 300 -15.77 14.52 -34.90
CA GLU A 300 -15.24 15.84 -34.52
C GLU A 300 -14.81 15.91 -33.03
N ASP A 301 -15.59 15.31 -32.13
CA ASP A 301 -15.24 15.10 -30.72
C ASP A 301 -15.16 13.60 -30.41
N PRO A 302 -13.95 13.01 -30.48
CA PRO A 302 -13.74 11.59 -30.20
C PRO A 302 -14.11 11.18 -28.77
N LEU A 303 -13.88 12.02 -27.77
CA LEU A 303 -14.12 11.64 -26.38
C LEU A 303 -15.62 11.55 -26.08
N GLU A 304 -16.38 12.56 -26.50
CA GLU A 304 -17.83 12.56 -26.31
C GLU A 304 -18.50 11.45 -27.14
N THR A 305 -18.04 11.23 -28.37
CA THR A 305 -18.55 10.15 -29.24
C THR A 305 -18.28 8.78 -28.63
N LEU A 306 -17.07 8.55 -28.09
CA LEU A 306 -16.71 7.31 -27.42
C LEU A 306 -17.58 7.05 -26.18
N LEU A 307 -17.86 8.09 -25.38
CA LEU A 307 -18.73 8.00 -24.22
C LEU A 307 -20.16 7.62 -24.61
N LYS A 308 -20.77 8.35 -25.57
CA LYS A 308 -22.14 8.09 -26.05
C LYS A 308 -22.27 6.71 -26.67
N LEU A 309 -21.29 6.30 -27.48
CA LEU A 309 -21.23 4.99 -28.08
C LEU A 309 -21.18 3.89 -27.02
N SER A 310 -20.29 4.02 -26.04
CA SER A 310 -20.10 3.03 -24.99
C SER A 310 -21.34 2.87 -24.10
N GLN A 311 -21.96 3.98 -23.69
CA GLN A 311 -23.16 4.02 -22.86
C GLN A 311 -24.37 3.29 -23.47
N ASN A 312 -24.54 3.34 -24.79
CA ASN A 312 -25.66 2.75 -25.52
C ASN A 312 -25.21 1.76 -26.60
N PHE A 313 -24.10 1.06 -26.36
CA PHE A 313 -23.43 0.23 -27.38
C PHE A 313 -24.35 -0.75 -28.12
N PRO A 314 -25.26 -1.50 -27.45
CA PRO A 314 -26.16 -2.42 -28.16
C PRO A 314 -27.03 -1.73 -29.23
N LYS A 315 -27.49 -0.50 -28.95
CA LYS A 315 -28.31 0.30 -29.87
C LYS A 315 -27.51 0.75 -31.10
N HIS A 316 -26.25 1.11 -30.92
CA HIS A 316 -25.37 1.64 -31.98
C HIS A 316 -24.55 0.57 -32.71
N SER A 317 -24.69 -0.69 -32.32
CA SER A 317 -23.92 -1.80 -32.90
C SER A 317 -24.10 -1.93 -34.42
N SER A 318 -25.32 -1.77 -34.93
CA SER A 318 -25.62 -1.79 -36.37
C SER A 318 -25.06 -0.61 -37.15
N THR A 319 -25.07 0.60 -36.57
CA THR A 319 -24.50 1.79 -37.20
C THR A 319 -22.98 1.72 -37.28
N VAL A 320 -22.34 1.19 -36.23
CA VAL A 320 -20.89 1.00 -36.20
C VAL A 320 -20.44 -0.13 -37.14
N ALA A 321 -21.21 -1.21 -37.25
CA ALA A 321 -20.89 -2.29 -38.18
C ALA A 321 -20.76 -1.83 -39.64
N ALA A 322 -21.56 -0.83 -40.04
CA ALA A 322 -21.53 -0.25 -41.39
C ALA A 322 -20.28 0.62 -41.67
N HIS A 323 -19.53 1.02 -40.64
CA HIS A 323 -18.38 1.90 -40.75
C HIS A 323 -17.06 1.11 -40.84
N ASN A 324 -16.30 1.26 -41.93
CA ASN A 324 -15.05 0.50 -42.12
C ASN A 324 -13.83 1.22 -41.53
N ALA A 325 -12.92 0.47 -40.92
CA ALA A 325 -11.66 1.02 -40.40
C ALA A 325 -10.64 1.37 -41.49
N SER A 326 -9.94 2.51 -41.32
CA SER A 326 -8.85 2.96 -42.19
C SER A 326 -7.59 2.10 -42.04
N LYS A 327 -6.77 2.01 -43.09
CA LYS A 327 -5.58 1.13 -43.10
C LYS A 327 -4.47 1.68 -42.19
N GLU A 328 -4.37 2.99 -42.09
CA GLU A 328 -3.40 3.72 -41.27
C GLU A 328 -3.63 3.44 -39.78
N LEU A 329 -4.90 3.53 -39.34
CA LEU A 329 -5.31 3.22 -37.97
C LEU A 329 -4.97 1.77 -37.59
N LEU A 330 -5.26 0.81 -38.47
CA LEU A 330 -4.99 -0.60 -38.22
C LEU A 330 -3.49 -0.90 -38.07
N GLN A 331 -2.65 -0.27 -38.90
CA GLN A 331 -1.19 -0.42 -38.79
C GLN A 331 -0.65 0.18 -37.49
N GLU A 332 -1.18 1.33 -37.07
CA GLU A 332 -0.80 1.98 -35.82
C GLU A 332 -1.18 1.14 -34.60
N ILE A 333 -2.41 0.64 -34.54
CA ILE A 333 -2.89 -0.23 -33.47
C ILE A 333 -2.02 -1.50 -33.39
N ARG A 334 -1.73 -2.14 -34.52
CA ARG A 334 -0.85 -3.34 -34.54
C ARG A 334 0.56 -3.05 -34.06
N PHE A 335 1.12 -1.91 -34.44
CA PHE A 335 2.45 -1.48 -33.98
C PHE A 335 2.49 -1.27 -32.46
N ASN A 336 1.47 -0.60 -31.91
CA ASN A 336 1.38 -0.34 -30.47
C ASN A 336 1.19 -1.64 -29.67
N ARG A 337 0.36 -2.58 -30.16
CA ARG A 337 0.16 -3.90 -29.53
C ARG A 337 1.44 -4.75 -29.48
N ALA A 338 2.22 -4.76 -30.55
CA ALA A 338 3.47 -5.53 -30.61
C ALA A 338 4.49 -5.12 -29.54
N ARG A 339 4.33 -3.92 -28.95
CA ARG A 339 5.29 -3.33 -28.03
C ARG A 339 4.98 -3.49 -26.54
N MET A 340 3.80 -3.97 -26.11
CA MET A 340 3.55 -4.37 -24.70
C MET A 340 2.13 -4.90 -24.40
N ILE A 341 1.06 -4.37 -25.01
CA ILE A 341 -0.33 -4.67 -24.56
C ILE A 341 -1.03 -5.64 -25.53
N PRO A 342 -1.55 -6.79 -25.05
CA PRO A 342 -2.35 -7.67 -25.87
C PRO A 342 -3.66 -7.02 -26.35
N ALA A 343 -4.23 -7.50 -27.44
CA ALA A 343 -5.47 -6.92 -28.00
C ALA A 343 -6.65 -7.04 -27.03
N GLY A 344 -7.43 -5.96 -26.85
CA GLY A 344 -8.64 -5.96 -26.02
C GLY A 344 -8.42 -5.85 -24.51
N TYR A 345 -7.19 -5.59 -24.06
CA TYR A 345 -6.89 -5.35 -22.65
C TYR A 345 -7.12 -3.87 -22.31
N ASN A 346 -7.78 -3.66 -21.16
CA ASN A 346 -8.00 -2.35 -20.58
C ASN A 346 -7.02 -2.13 -19.43
N VAL A 347 -6.21 -1.08 -19.49
CA VAL A 347 -5.22 -0.75 -18.45
C VAL A 347 -5.14 0.76 -18.28
N MET A 348 -5.02 1.23 -17.03
CA MET A 348 -4.91 2.65 -16.68
C MET A 348 -3.62 2.90 -15.91
N TRP A 349 -2.95 4.01 -16.23
CA TRP A 349 -1.79 4.53 -15.52
C TRP A 349 -2.05 5.97 -15.07
N ILE A 350 -1.61 6.30 -13.86
CA ILE A 350 -1.55 7.67 -13.34
C ILE A 350 -0.09 7.96 -13.00
N ASN A 351 0.52 8.95 -13.67
CA ASN A 351 1.93 9.31 -13.49
C ASN A 351 2.91 8.11 -13.57
N GLY A 352 2.58 7.15 -14.44
CA GLY A 352 3.36 5.93 -14.65
C GLY A 352 3.08 4.77 -13.68
N VAL A 353 2.27 4.98 -12.64
CA VAL A 353 1.78 3.92 -11.75
C VAL A 353 0.60 3.22 -12.42
N GLN A 354 0.64 1.90 -12.55
CA GLN A 354 -0.50 1.12 -13.04
C GLN A 354 -1.55 1.01 -11.93
N ILE A 355 -2.80 1.39 -12.23
CA ILE A 355 -3.91 1.31 -11.27
C ILE A 355 -4.63 -0.03 -11.45
N ASP A 356 -4.85 -0.75 -10.34
CA ASP A 356 -5.64 -1.97 -10.35
C ASP A 356 -7.10 -1.68 -10.70
N SER A 357 -7.75 -2.59 -11.42
CA SER A 357 -9.16 -2.41 -11.84
C SER A 357 -10.15 -2.24 -10.68
N ARG A 358 -9.82 -2.71 -9.47
CA ARG A 358 -10.62 -2.52 -8.25
C ARG A 358 -10.56 -1.10 -7.69
N GLN A 359 -9.44 -0.40 -7.91
CA GLN A 359 -9.22 0.97 -7.45
C GLN A 359 -9.69 2.03 -8.46
N ILE A 360 -10.21 1.62 -9.62
CA ILE A 360 -10.78 2.53 -10.62
C ILE A 360 -12.24 2.82 -10.26
N ASP A 361 -12.40 3.57 -9.17
CA ASP A 361 -13.64 4.14 -8.65
C ASP A 361 -13.43 5.62 -8.30
N ALA A 362 -14.51 6.39 -8.22
CA ALA A 362 -14.43 7.84 -8.01
C ALA A 362 -13.71 8.22 -6.70
N PHE A 363 -13.88 7.44 -5.63
CA PHE A 363 -13.32 7.73 -4.32
C PHE A 363 -11.82 7.43 -4.29
N SER A 364 -11.41 6.23 -4.70
CA SER A 364 -10.00 5.80 -4.69
C SER A 364 -9.15 6.65 -5.63
N LEU A 365 -9.71 7.05 -6.77
CA LEU A 365 -9.04 7.93 -7.71
C LEU A 365 -8.86 9.33 -7.13
N LEU A 366 -9.87 9.90 -6.44
CA LEU A 366 -9.73 11.20 -5.78
C LEU A 366 -8.60 11.19 -4.75
N ASP A 367 -8.52 10.17 -3.90
CA ASP A 367 -7.44 10.04 -2.91
C ASP A 367 -6.06 9.84 -3.56
N THR A 368 -6.02 9.08 -4.65
CA THR A 368 -4.79 8.91 -5.45
C THR A 368 -4.35 10.22 -6.07
N LEU A 369 -5.26 11.02 -6.63
CA LEU A 369 -4.96 12.36 -7.16
C LEU A 369 -4.45 13.31 -6.06
N ARG A 370 -5.06 13.29 -4.88
CA ARG A 370 -4.62 14.10 -3.73
C ARG A 370 -3.21 13.74 -3.28
N ARG A 371 -2.91 12.44 -3.13
CA ARG A 371 -1.58 11.94 -2.76
C ARG A 371 -0.53 12.32 -3.81
N GLU A 372 -0.85 12.11 -5.08
CA GLU A 372 0.06 12.40 -6.18
C GLU A 372 0.31 13.91 -6.33
N ARG A 373 -0.72 14.75 -6.18
CA ARG A 373 -0.55 16.22 -6.18
C ARG A 373 0.34 16.68 -5.02
N LYS A 374 0.14 16.14 -3.81
CA LYS A 374 1.01 16.43 -2.65
C LYS A 374 2.45 16.01 -2.93
N LEU A 375 2.67 14.86 -3.57
CA LEU A 375 4.01 14.42 -3.97
C LEU A 375 4.64 15.37 -5.00
N ILE A 376 3.94 15.70 -6.08
CA ILE A 376 4.44 16.62 -7.12
C ILE A 376 4.69 18.03 -6.57
N GLN A 377 3.88 18.49 -5.61
CA GLN A 377 4.13 19.76 -4.94
C GLN A 377 5.48 19.77 -4.22
N LYS A 378 5.89 18.67 -3.58
CA LYS A 378 7.23 18.55 -2.96
C LYS A 378 8.35 18.70 -4.00
N PHE A 379 8.16 18.22 -5.22
CA PHE A 379 9.12 18.44 -6.33
C PHE A 379 9.10 19.90 -6.81
N ARG A 380 7.92 20.54 -6.88
CA ARG A 380 7.79 21.97 -7.20
C ARG A 380 8.49 22.85 -6.16
N ASP A 381 8.46 22.48 -4.88
CA ASP A 381 9.17 23.17 -3.80
C ASP A 381 10.70 23.07 -3.96
N LEU A 382 11.21 22.01 -4.59
CA LEU A 382 12.61 21.87 -5.02
C LEU A 382 12.91 22.57 -6.36
N GLY A 383 11.94 23.29 -6.91
CA GLY A 383 12.05 24.01 -8.17
C GLY A 383 11.91 23.14 -9.41
N VAL A 384 11.46 21.89 -9.33
CA VAL A 384 11.22 20.99 -10.48
C VAL A 384 9.78 21.19 -11.00
N SER A 385 9.59 21.28 -12.33
CA SER A 385 8.24 21.45 -12.90
C SER A 385 7.39 20.19 -12.71
N GLY A 386 6.06 20.30 -12.77
CA GLY A 386 5.18 19.12 -12.63
C GLY A 386 5.47 18.08 -13.72
N ARG A 387 5.63 18.54 -14.96
CA ARG A 387 5.98 17.69 -16.11
C ARG A 387 7.33 16.98 -15.93
N ASP A 388 8.35 17.70 -15.49
CA ASP A 388 9.70 17.11 -15.32
C ASP A 388 9.73 16.15 -14.14
N ALA A 389 8.98 16.44 -13.07
CA ALA A 389 8.83 15.55 -11.93
C ALA A 389 8.21 14.20 -12.33
N VAL A 390 7.10 14.22 -13.10
CA VAL A 390 6.47 12.98 -13.58
C VAL A 390 7.44 12.18 -14.46
N ARG A 391 8.14 12.85 -15.39
CA ARG A 391 9.13 12.20 -16.27
C ARG A 391 10.30 11.59 -15.51
N LEU A 392 10.73 12.24 -14.44
CA LEU A 392 11.79 11.73 -13.57
C LEU A 392 11.34 10.47 -12.85
N LEU A 393 10.14 10.49 -12.27
CA LEU A 393 9.56 9.35 -11.55
C LEU A 393 9.34 8.13 -12.47
N SER A 394 8.99 8.36 -13.74
CA SER A 394 8.69 7.30 -14.70
C SER A 394 9.88 6.92 -15.61
N HIS A 395 11.09 7.39 -15.29
CA HIS A 395 12.27 7.20 -16.15
C HIS A 395 12.73 5.72 -16.14
N PRO A 396 13.10 5.13 -17.31
CA PRO A 396 13.45 3.72 -17.42
C PRO A 396 14.61 3.27 -16.52
N ALA A 397 15.61 4.12 -16.29
CA ALA A 397 16.74 3.82 -15.40
C ALA A 397 16.31 3.48 -13.96
N LEU A 398 15.18 4.02 -13.48
CA LEU A 398 14.64 3.68 -12.15
C LEU A 398 13.96 2.31 -12.16
N ALA A 399 13.21 2.01 -13.23
CA ALA A 399 12.58 0.71 -13.39
C ALA A 399 13.61 -0.41 -13.59
N GLU A 400 14.70 -0.16 -14.30
CA GLU A 400 15.82 -1.10 -14.44
C GLU A 400 16.49 -1.40 -13.10
N ALA A 401 16.79 -0.36 -12.30
CA ALA A 401 17.37 -0.54 -10.97
C ALA A 401 16.47 -1.33 -10.00
N ARG A 402 15.14 -1.28 -10.21
CA ARG A 402 14.15 -2.05 -9.45
C ARG A 402 13.92 -3.46 -10.03
N ALA A 403 14.01 -3.64 -11.34
CA ALA A 403 13.93 -4.95 -11.97
C ALA A 403 15.15 -5.82 -11.60
N ASP A 404 16.32 -5.18 -11.47
CA ASP A 404 17.56 -5.76 -10.94
C ASP A 404 17.58 -5.76 -9.40
N ASP A 405 16.42 -5.76 -8.71
CA ASP A 405 16.38 -5.94 -7.26
C ASP A 405 16.67 -7.40 -6.89
N GLU A 406 17.85 -7.89 -7.28
CA GLU A 406 18.40 -9.15 -6.81
C GLU A 406 18.70 -9.05 -5.32
N ALA A 407 18.38 -10.12 -4.60
CA ALA A 407 18.78 -10.26 -3.20
C ALA A 407 20.30 -10.14 -3.10
N GLN A 408 20.77 -9.41 -2.09
CA GLN A 408 22.18 -9.22 -1.87
C GLN A 408 22.84 -10.57 -1.56
N ARG A 409 23.88 -10.91 -2.31
CA ARG A 409 24.70 -12.10 -2.08
C ARG A 409 25.79 -11.82 -1.05
N TYR A 410 26.10 -12.81 -0.23
CA TYR A 410 27.16 -12.78 0.78
C TYR A 410 28.17 -13.91 0.54
N ASP A 411 29.43 -13.65 0.88
CA ASP A 411 30.47 -14.67 0.76
C ASP A 411 30.31 -15.74 1.85
N TYR A 412 29.81 -16.91 1.46
CA TYR A 412 29.59 -18.03 2.36
C TYR A 412 30.85 -18.88 2.61
N ARG A 413 32.00 -18.58 1.98
CA ARG A 413 33.21 -19.40 2.15
C ARG A 413 33.80 -19.23 3.55
N ASP A 414 34.51 -20.25 4.02
CA ASP A 414 35.20 -20.27 5.33
C ASP A 414 36.70 -19.96 5.23
N GLU A 415 37.18 -19.51 4.07
CA GLU A 415 38.58 -19.14 3.82
C GLU A 415 39.05 -18.02 4.75
N THR A 416 38.19 -17.03 5.01
CA THR A 416 38.47 -15.88 5.90
C THR A 416 38.72 -16.30 7.35
N GLU A 417 38.15 -17.41 7.78
CA GLU A 417 38.29 -17.95 9.14
C GLU A 417 39.42 -18.98 9.27
N GLY A 418 40.13 -19.30 8.18
CA GLY A 418 41.19 -20.31 8.15
C GLY A 418 40.70 -21.73 7.85
N GLY A 419 39.50 -21.86 7.29
CA GLY A 419 38.90 -23.10 6.81
C GLY A 419 38.45 -24.08 7.91
N ASN A 420 37.76 -25.14 7.48
CA ASN A 420 37.19 -26.21 8.31
C ASN A 420 36.05 -25.77 9.23
N VAL A 421 35.29 -24.77 8.83
CA VAL A 421 34.02 -24.41 9.51
C VAL A 421 32.86 -25.16 8.86
N ILE A 422 32.87 -25.29 7.53
CA ILE A 422 31.79 -25.94 6.77
C ILE A 422 32.08 -27.44 6.64
N ILE A 423 31.10 -28.26 7.05
CA ILE A 423 31.12 -29.71 6.87
C ILE A 423 30.36 -30.05 5.58
N TRP A 424 31.08 -30.34 4.50
CA TRP A 424 30.48 -30.70 3.21
C TRP A 424 29.95 -32.15 3.19
N LEU A 425 28.70 -32.33 2.73
CA LEU A 425 28.03 -33.63 2.64
C LEU A 425 28.29 -34.37 1.31
N ASN A 426 28.61 -33.61 0.26
CA ASN A 426 28.92 -34.10 -1.07
C ASN A 426 29.92 -33.19 -1.77
N ASP A 427 30.59 -33.79 -2.76
CA ASP A 427 31.48 -33.11 -3.70
C ASP A 427 31.15 -33.62 -5.10
N LEU A 428 30.60 -32.75 -5.96
CA LEU A 428 30.10 -33.11 -7.29
C LEU A 428 31.22 -33.50 -8.26
N GLU A 429 32.46 -33.10 -7.99
CA GLU A 429 33.61 -33.33 -8.87
C GLU A 429 34.44 -34.55 -8.43
N LYS A 430 34.41 -34.90 -7.14
CA LYS A 430 35.30 -35.92 -6.55
C LYS A 430 34.58 -37.17 -6.05
N ASP A 431 33.30 -37.10 -5.71
CA ASP A 431 32.59 -38.27 -5.20
C ASP A 431 32.32 -39.28 -6.33
N SER A 432 32.58 -40.56 -6.06
CA SER A 432 32.30 -41.67 -7.00
C SER A 432 30.82 -41.77 -7.41
N ARG A 433 29.92 -41.11 -6.66
CA ARG A 433 28.48 -41.05 -6.96
C ARG A 433 28.17 -40.25 -8.24
N TYR A 434 29.03 -39.32 -8.62
CA TYR A 434 28.81 -38.40 -9.75
C TYR A 434 29.79 -38.63 -10.91
N GLU A 435 30.62 -39.68 -10.84
CA GLU A 435 31.68 -39.97 -11.80
C GLU A 435 31.15 -40.17 -13.24
N ASP A 436 29.93 -40.72 -13.37
CA ASP A 436 29.28 -40.96 -14.66
C ASP A 436 28.75 -39.67 -15.34
N TRP A 437 28.73 -38.53 -14.64
CA TRP A 437 28.16 -37.28 -15.18
C TRP A 437 29.17 -36.53 -16.06
N PRO A 438 28.71 -35.87 -17.13
CA PRO A 438 29.58 -35.03 -17.96
C PRO A 438 30.11 -33.84 -17.17
N SER A 439 31.34 -33.42 -17.47
CA SER A 439 32.00 -32.24 -16.86
C SER A 439 32.06 -31.03 -17.80
N ASP A 440 31.53 -31.15 -19.02
CA ASP A 440 31.51 -30.08 -20.01
C ASP A 440 30.49 -28.98 -19.67
N LEU A 441 30.81 -27.72 -19.94
CA LEU A 441 29.90 -26.59 -19.71
C LEU A 441 28.64 -26.66 -20.57
N GLU A 442 28.74 -27.18 -21.79
CA GLU A 442 27.60 -27.34 -22.69
C GLU A 442 26.52 -28.27 -22.13
N ALA A 443 26.87 -29.18 -21.22
CA ALA A 443 25.94 -30.09 -20.57
C ALA A 443 24.89 -29.37 -19.71
N PHE A 444 25.20 -28.16 -19.21
CA PHE A 444 24.23 -27.33 -18.49
C PHE A 444 23.09 -26.84 -19.40
N VAL A 445 23.35 -26.69 -20.71
CA VAL A 445 22.37 -26.16 -21.68
C VAL A 445 21.49 -27.26 -22.26
N SER A 446 21.99 -28.49 -22.37
CA SER A 446 21.32 -29.62 -23.05
C SER A 446 20.19 -30.29 -22.24
N SER A 447 19.54 -29.61 -21.30
CA SER A 447 18.55 -30.26 -20.42
C SER A 447 17.30 -30.71 -21.20
N PRO A 448 16.92 -32.02 -21.13
CA PRO A 448 15.85 -32.58 -21.95
C PRO A 448 14.44 -32.18 -21.50
N TYR A 449 14.27 -31.72 -20.25
CA TYR A 449 12.96 -31.38 -19.67
C TYR A 449 13.00 -30.04 -18.92
N PRO A 450 12.09 -29.10 -19.23
CA PRO A 450 11.95 -27.85 -18.50
C PRO A 450 11.69 -28.10 -17.00
N GLY A 451 12.45 -27.43 -16.13
CA GLY A 451 12.27 -27.49 -14.66
C GLY A 451 13.11 -28.54 -13.93
N GLN A 452 13.83 -29.41 -14.65
CA GLN A 452 14.79 -30.34 -14.04
C GLN A 452 16.22 -29.76 -14.07
N LEU A 453 16.96 -29.92 -12.98
CA LEU A 453 18.37 -29.55 -12.92
C LEU A 453 19.22 -30.54 -13.74
N PRO A 454 20.14 -30.06 -14.61
CA PRO A 454 20.98 -30.92 -15.43
C PRO A 454 22.00 -31.67 -14.56
N PRO A 455 22.20 -32.99 -14.76
CA PRO A 455 23.18 -33.77 -14.02
C PRO A 455 24.59 -33.52 -14.61
N VAL A 456 25.37 -32.64 -13.96
CA VAL A 456 26.71 -32.22 -14.40
C VAL A 456 27.68 -32.36 -13.23
N SER A 457 28.84 -33.00 -13.44
CA SER A 457 29.90 -33.21 -12.43
C SER A 457 30.77 -31.96 -12.26
N ARG A 458 30.14 -30.79 -12.09
CA ARG A 458 30.82 -29.53 -11.79
C ARG A 458 30.17 -28.80 -10.64
N ASP A 459 30.99 -28.10 -9.87
CA ASP A 459 30.49 -27.22 -8.82
C ASP A 459 29.80 -25.99 -9.44
N LEU A 460 28.58 -25.71 -8.97
CA LEU A 460 27.77 -24.58 -9.43
C LEU A 460 26.86 -24.07 -8.31
N HIS A 461 26.05 -24.96 -7.74
CA HIS A 461 25.08 -24.60 -6.70
C HIS A 461 25.57 -25.08 -5.34
N ASN A 462 25.80 -24.13 -4.44
CA ASN A 462 26.27 -24.35 -3.08
C ASN A 462 25.21 -23.90 -2.08
N VAL A 463 24.79 -24.81 -1.19
CA VAL A 463 23.82 -24.54 -0.13
C VAL A 463 24.48 -24.80 1.22
N VAL A 464 24.67 -23.73 2.00
CA VAL A 464 25.23 -23.80 3.35
C VAL A 464 24.12 -23.67 4.39
N VAL A 465 24.09 -24.60 5.32
CA VAL A 465 23.00 -24.82 6.25
C VAL A 465 23.52 -24.66 7.68
N PRO A 466 23.29 -23.51 8.34
CA PRO A 466 23.60 -23.33 9.75
C PRO A 466 22.59 -24.06 10.62
N LEU A 467 23.07 -24.73 11.67
CA LEU A 467 22.29 -25.63 12.51
C LEU A 467 22.66 -25.46 13.98
N ASP A 468 21.68 -25.49 14.88
CA ASP A 468 21.95 -25.76 16.28
C ASP A 468 21.84 -27.26 16.55
N LEU A 469 22.99 -27.92 16.70
CA LEU A 469 23.04 -29.35 17.03
C LEU A 469 22.64 -29.65 18.49
N SER A 470 22.20 -28.68 19.29
CA SER A 470 21.51 -28.96 20.55
C SER A 470 20.01 -29.23 20.35
N ASN A 471 19.43 -28.71 19.26
CA ASN A 471 18.01 -28.86 18.94
C ASN A 471 17.75 -30.16 18.16
N PRO A 472 16.86 -31.05 18.64
CA PRO A 472 16.53 -32.29 17.92
C PRO A 472 15.88 -32.04 16.53
N ASP A 473 15.14 -30.95 16.34
CA ASP A 473 14.48 -30.64 15.06
C ASP A 473 15.50 -30.33 13.97
N ASP A 474 16.58 -29.63 14.33
CA ASP A 474 17.71 -29.34 13.44
C ASP A 474 18.46 -30.61 13.05
N MET A 475 18.65 -31.55 13.99
CA MET A 475 19.22 -32.87 13.68
C MET A 475 18.32 -33.64 12.71
N LEU A 476 17.00 -33.65 12.95
CA LEU A 476 16.01 -34.32 12.11
C LEU A 476 16.00 -33.76 10.68
N LEU A 477 16.11 -32.44 10.54
CA LEU A 477 16.21 -31.75 9.26
C LEU A 477 17.38 -32.27 8.42
N VAL A 478 18.57 -32.40 9.03
CA VAL A 478 19.79 -32.85 8.34
C VAL A 478 19.61 -34.25 7.78
N PHE A 479 19.22 -35.23 8.60
CA PHE A 479 19.20 -36.62 8.12
C PHE A 479 17.95 -36.97 7.29
N ARG A 480 16.77 -36.41 7.61
CA ARG A 480 15.52 -36.73 6.89
C ARG A 480 15.41 -35.99 5.57
N GLN A 481 15.83 -34.73 5.51
CA GLN A 481 15.62 -33.87 4.35
C GLN A 481 16.92 -33.67 3.56
N ILE A 482 17.93 -33.04 4.16
CA ILE A 482 19.16 -32.65 3.44
C ILE A 482 19.94 -33.87 2.94
N TYR A 483 20.17 -34.86 3.79
CA TYR A 483 20.88 -36.08 3.40
C TYR A 483 20.10 -36.91 2.36
N THR A 484 18.77 -36.81 2.35
CA THR A 484 17.93 -37.43 1.31
C THR A 484 18.17 -36.79 -0.05
N PHE A 485 18.40 -35.48 -0.14
CA PHE A 485 18.76 -34.82 -1.40
C PHE A 485 20.09 -35.32 -1.96
N VAL A 486 21.08 -35.46 -1.07
CA VAL A 486 22.39 -36.04 -1.42
C VAL A 486 22.24 -37.50 -1.88
N LYS A 487 21.43 -38.32 -1.20
CA LYS A 487 21.14 -39.70 -1.61
C LYS A 487 20.40 -39.80 -2.94
N ARG A 488 19.57 -38.81 -3.27
CA ARG A 488 18.83 -38.72 -4.54
C ARG A 488 19.66 -38.16 -5.70
N MET A 489 20.95 -37.88 -5.49
CA MET A 489 21.85 -37.33 -6.50
C MET A 489 21.32 -36.03 -7.11
N ILE A 490 20.82 -35.12 -6.28
CA ILE A 490 20.49 -33.76 -6.74
C ILE A 490 21.82 -33.02 -7.03
N PRO A 491 21.98 -32.33 -8.19
CA PRO A 491 23.21 -31.65 -8.59
C PRO A 491 23.39 -30.32 -7.84
N VAL A 492 23.44 -30.40 -6.51
CA VAL A 492 23.61 -29.29 -5.58
C VAL A 492 24.54 -29.76 -4.47
N ARG A 493 25.52 -28.94 -4.11
CA ARG A 493 26.46 -29.20 -3.02
C ARG A 493 25.89 -28.67 -1.71
N PHE A 494 25.76 -29.54 -0.71
CA PHE A 494 25.23 -29.20 0.61
C PHE A 494 26.34 -29.18 1.66
N GLY A 495 26.44 -28.09 2.42
CA GLY A 495 27.35 -27.91 3.54
C GLY A 495 26.59 -27.63 4.83
N LEU A 496 27.08 -28.17 5.95
CA LEU A 496 26.54 -27.94 7.28
C LEU A 496 27.47 -27.04 8.09
N VAL A 497 26.93 -26.10 8.85
CA VAL A 497 27.68 -25.27 9.80
C VAL A 497 27.06 -25.44 11.18
N PRO A 498 27.67 -26.23 12.07
CA PRO A 498 27.22 -26.31 13.45
C PRO A 498 27.45 -24.97 14.16
N MET A 499 26.43 -24.47 14.85
CA MET A 499 26.42 -23.17 15.50
C MET A 499 26.80 -23.27 16.99
N ALA A 500 27.33 -22.19 17.55
CA ALA A 500 27.86 -22.15 18.92
C ALA A 500 27.06 -21.19 19.81
N TYR A 501 25.76 -21.48 20.03
CA TYR A 501 24.87 -20.66 20.87
C TYR A 501 25.04 -20.95 22.36
N SER A 502 24.99 -22.24 22.72
CA SER A 502 25.03 -22.71 24.10
C SER A 502 26.26 -23.58 24.36
N SER A 503 26.55 -23.83 25.63
CA SER A 503 27.61 -24.78 26.01
C SER A 503 27.38 -26.20 25.46
N GLU A 504 26.11 -26.58 25.26
CA GLU A 504 25.71 -27.87 24.70
C GLU A 504 25.94 -27.90 23.17
N SER A 505 25.55 -26.82 22.48
CA SER A 505 25.80 -26.65 21.03
C SER A 505 27.29 -26.69 20.72
N ILE A 506 28.12 -26.04 21.54
CA ILE A 506 29.59 -26.07 21.43
C ILE A 506 30.11 -27.49 21.59
N ALA A 507 29.61 -28.25 22.57
CA ALA A 507 30.01 -29.63 22.78
C ALA A 507 29.66 -30.52 21.58
N GLN A 508 28.46 -30.37 21.01
CA GLN A 508 28.01 -31.09 19.82
C GLN A 508 28.80 -30.72 18.57
N LEU A 509 29.16 -29.44 18.41
CA LEU A 509 30.03 -28.96 17.33
C LEU A 509 31.36 -29.69 17.32
N LYS A 510 32.03 -29.81 18.48
CA LYS A 510 33.30 -30.52 18.61
C LYS A 510 33.17 -31.98 18.17
N VAL A 511 32.11 -32.65 18.61
CA VAL A 511 31.83 -34.05 18.26
C VAL A 511 31.55 -34.21 16.77
N ALA A 512 30.75 -33.32 16.17
CA ALA A 512 30.41 -33.38 14.76
C ALA A 512 31.64 -33.25 13.85
N HIS A 513 32.51 -32.27 14.12
CA HIS A 513 33.76 -32.11 13.38
C HIS A 513 34.71 -33.30 13.57
N TYR A 514 34.83 -33.80 14.81
CA TYR A 514 35.64 -34.98 15.10
C TYR A 514 35.18 -36.21 14.29
N LEU A 515 33.89 -36.54 14.36
CA LEU A 515 33.33 -37.72 13.67
C LEU A 515 33.48 -37.61 12.15
N HIS A 516 33.25 -36.44 11.58
CA HIS A 516 33.42 -36.21 10.15
C HIS A 516 34.88 -36.36 9.72
N GLU A 517 35.82 -35.77 10.47
CA GLU A 517 37.24 -35.78 10.14
C GLU A 517 37.94 -37.13 10.34
N THR A 518 37.47 -37.93 11.29
CA THR A 518 38.12 -39.21 11.68
C THR A 518 37.43 -40.41 11.07
N PHE A 519 36.11 -40.55 11.20
CA PHE A 519 35.37 -41.73 10.72
C PHE A 519 34.65 -41.47 9.39
N GLY A 520 34.32 -40.20 9.10
CA GLY A 520 33.67 -39.77 7.87
C GLY A 520 32.18 -39.52 8.03
N LEU A 521 31.53 -39.17 6.91
CA LEU A 521 30.14 -38.73 6.89
C LEU A 521 29.13 -39.76 7.41
N SER A 522 29.37 -41.05 7.14
CA SER A 522 28.48 -42.13 7.59
C SER A 522 28.37 -42.23 9.10
N SER A 523 29.48 -42.01 9.82
CA SER A 523 29.51 -42.01 11.28
C SER A 523 28.76 -40.80 11.84
N LEU A 524 28.99 -39.61 11.25
CA LEU A 524 28.30 -38.38 11.64
C LEU A 524 26.77 -38.51 11.52
N ILE A 525 26.27 -39.01 10.39
CA ILE A 525 24.82 -39.14 10.18
C ILE A 525 24.21 -40.17 11.14
N LYS A 526 24.88 -41.30 11.39
CA LYS A 526 24.44 -42.30 12.37
C LYS A 526 24.37 -41.70 13.79
N TYR A 527 25.37 -40.91 14.16
CA TYR A 527 25.38 -40.18 15.43
C TYR A 527 24.19 -39.21 15.54
N LEU A 528 23.94 -38.39 14.52
CA LEU A 528 22.82 -37.44 14.53
C LEU A 528 21.46 -38.14 14.61
N GLU A 529 21.29 -39.27 13.91
CA GLU A 529 20.05 -40.07 13.95
C GLU A 529 19.79 -40.64 15.36
N GLU A 530 20.81 -41.21 15.98
CA GLU A 530 20.67 -41.80 17.32
C GLU A 530 20.59 -40.74 18.42
N SER A 531 21.34 -39.65 18.30
CA SER A 531 21.30 -38.52 19.24
C SER A 531 19.94 -37.79 19.20
N ALA A 532 19.32 -37.67 18.02
CA ALA A 532 17.96 -37.13 17.91
C ALA A 532 16.91 -38.04 18.55
N ALA A 533 17.13 -39.37 18.53
CA ALA A 533 16.21 -40.35 19.11
C ALA A 533 16.34 -40.48 20.63
N SER A 534 17.51 -40.22 21.23
CA SER A 534 17.76 -40.43 22.66
C SER A 534 17.33 -39.25 23.56
N SER A 535 17.09 -38.07 22.98
CA SER A 535 16.45 -36.85 23.53
C SER A 535 16.68 -36.54 25.02
N LYS A 536 17.90 -36.75 25.54
CA LYS A 536 18.29 -36.28 26.88
C LYS A 536 19.07 -34.96 26.76
N GLY A 537 18.31 -33.87 26.62
CA GLY A 537 18.76 -32.50 26.93
C GLY A 537 19.98 -31.99 26.15
N GLY A 538 19.96 -32.05 24.82
CA GLY A 538 20.89 -31.34 23.91
C GLY A 538 22.37 -31.76 23.94
N SER A 539 22.84 -32.31 25.05
CA SER A 539 24.23 -32.69 25.30
C SER A 539 24.65 -33.95 24.53
N PRO A 540 25.95 -34.08 24.18
CA PRO A 540 26.47 -35.26 23.50
C PRO A 540 26.25 -36.56 24.28
N ASP A 541 25.59 -37.54 23.66
CA ASP A 541 25.28 -38.83 24.28
C ASP A 541 26.43 -39.83 24.05
N LYS A 542 26.95 -40.40 25.16
CA LYS A 542 27.99 -41.44 25.13
C LYS A 542 27.54 -42.69 24.38
N THR A 543 26.25 -43.03 24.42
CA THR A 543 25.72 -44.22 23.75
C THR A 543 25.64 -44.03 22.24
N ALA A 544 25.13 -42.89 21.78
CA ALA A 544 25.10 -42.51 20.37
C ALA A 544 26.52 -42.34 19.78
N PHE A 545 27.47 -41.85 20.57
CA PHE A 545 28.87 -41.76 20.12
C PHE A 545 29.52 -43.14 19.97
N ALA A 546 29.23 -44.07 20.88
CA ALA A 546 29.77 -45.43 20.83
C ALA A 546 29.21 -46.21 19.62
N SER A 547 27.90 -46.11 19.34
CA SER A 547 27.27 -46.76 18.19
C SER A 547 27.74 -46.19 16.84
N ALA A 548 28.01 -44.88 16.78
CA ALA A 548 28.55 -44.22 15.60
C ALA A 548 29.99 -44.66 15.26
N THR A 549 30.75 -45.11 16.25
CA THR A 549 32.17 -45.49 16.13
C THR A 549 32.42 -47.01 16.11
N GLN A 550 31.48 -47.82 16.61
CA GLN A 550 31.64 -49.28 16.78
C GLN A 550 31.96 -50.06 15.49
N ASP A 551 31.46 -49.60 14.34
CA ASP A 551 31.57 -50.30 13.05
C ASP A 551 32.49 -49.59 12.03
N GLN A 552 33.20 -48.51 12.41
CA GLN A 552 33.99 -47.69 11.47
C GLN A 552 35.46 -47.61 11.85
N GLU A 553 36.35 -47.88 10.88
CA GLU A 553 37.78 -47.66 11.04
C GLU A 553 38.11 -46.17 10.85
N PRO A 554 39.02 -45.59 11.66
CA PRO A 554 39.46 -44.21 11.48
C PRO A 554 40.20 -44.06 10.15
N ARG A 555 39.91 -42.99 9.42
CA ARG A 555 40.48 -42.67 8.11
C ARG A 555 41.89 -42.09 8.27
N GLY A 556 42.84 -42.67 7.54
CA GLY A 556 44.24 -42.22 7.49
C GLY A 556 45.02 -42.59 8.76
N GLU A 557 46.01 -41.78 9.13
CA GLU A 557 46.87 -42.00 10.31
C GLU A 557 46.28 -41.42 11.62
N LYS A 558 44.97 -41.21 11.72
CA LYS A 558 44.33 -40.56 12.88
C LYS A 558 43.97 -41.58 13.98
N GLU A 559 44.25 -41.24 15.24
CA GLU A 559 43.88 -42.07 16.40
C GLU A 559 42.43 -41.86 16.84
N ALA A 560 41.79 -42.93 17.34
CA ALA A 560 40.44 -42.88 17.87
C ALA A 560 40.44 -42.40 19.33
N LEU A 561 39.92 -41.19 19.55
CA LEU A 561 39.73 -40.55 20.87
C LEU A 561 38.37 -40.94 21.49
N SER A 562 38.32 -40.91 22.82
CA SER A 562 37.08 -41.03 23.59
C SER A 562 36.29 -39.72 23.64
N LEU A 563 34.98 -39.76 23.94
CA LEU A 563 34.13 -38.56 23.98
C LEU A 563 34.67 -37.46 24.91
N ASP A 564 35.15 -37.84 26.11
CA ASP A 564 35.65 -36.89 27.10
C ASP A 564 36.97 -36.21 26.64
N GLU A 565 37.79 -36.93 25.86
CA GLU A 565 39.01 -36.40 25.23
C GLU A 565 38.71 -35.46 24.05
N VAL A 566 37.63 -35.73 23.29
CA VAL A 566 37.19 -34.85 22.19
C VAL A 566 36.71 -33.50 22.74
N LEU A 567 35.93 -33.53 23.82
CA LEU A 567 35.39 -32.31 24.44
C LEU A 567 36.48 -31.41 25.04
N SER A 568 37.56 -32.00 25.53
CA SER A 568 38.71 -31.30 26.15
C SER A 568 39.84 -30.93 25.17
N SER A 569 39.72 -31.29 23.88
CA SER A 569 40.76 -31.06 22.89
C SER A 569 40.90 -29.58 22.48
N GLU A 570 42.13 -29.03 22.57
CA GLU A 570 42.47 -27.68 22.11
C GLU A 570 42.27 -27.49 20.59
N ARG A 571 42.38 -28.56 19.79
CA ARG A 571 42.18 -28.49 18.33
C ARG A 571 40.75 -28.11 17.97
N TYR A 572 39.77 -28.70 18.64
CA TYR A 572 38.36 -28.42 18.37
C TYR A 572 37.92 -27.10 19.03
N GLU A 573 38.62 -26.61 20.06
CA GLU A 573 38.44 -25.26 20.58
C GLU A 573 38.78 -24.17 19.54
N ALA A 574 39.84 -24.40 18.76
CA ALA A 574 40.17 -23.52 17.63
C ALA A 574 39.06 -23.53 16.56
N VAL A 575 38.43 -24.67 16.29
CA VAL A 575 37.29 -24.78 15.35
C VAL A 575 36.08 -24.01 15.88
N VAL A 576 35.76 -24.12 17.18
CA VAL A 576 34.70 -23.31 17.82
C VAL A 576 34.99 -21.82 17.65
N THR A 577 36.23 -21.39 17.83
CA THR A 577 36.63 -19.98 17.65
C THR A 577 36.46 -19.52 16.19
N ARG A 578 36.71 -20.40 15.21
CA ARG A 578 36.45 -20.10 13.78
C ARG A 578 34.96 -20.06 13.47
N ALA A 579 34.19 -21.03 13.96
CA ALA A 579 32.75 -21.12 13.77
C ALA A 579 32.02 -19.90 14.37
N THR A 580 32.43 -19.46 15.56
CA THR A 580 31.89 -18.23 16.20
C THR A 580 32.22 -16.97 15.40
N LYS A 581 33.43 -16.85 14.80
CA LYS A 581 33.75 -15.74 13.88
C LYS A 581 32.91 -15.78 12.61
N TYR A 582 32.76 -16.95 12.00
CA TYR A 582 31.91 -17.15 10.81
C TYR A 582 30.45 -16.77 11.10
N GLN A 583 29.91 -17.26 12.24
CA GLN A 583 28.57 -16.94 12.73
C GLN A 583 28.36 -15.43 12.90
N ARG A 584 29.33 -14.72 13.50
CA ARG A 584 29.26 -13.26 13.68
C ARG A 584 29.38 -12.49 12.37
N ARG A 585 30.25 -12.93 11.46
CA ARG A 585 30.44 -12.28 10.14
C ARG A 585 29.18 -12.31 9.29
N LEU A 586 28.43 -13.42 9.34
CA LEU A 586 27.24 -13.61 8.53
C LEU A 586 25.91 -13.37 9.29
N SER A 587 25.98 -12.82 10.51
CA SER A 587 24.83 -12.59 11.40
C SER A 587 23.88 -13.78 11.48
N LEU A 588 24.42 -14.99 11.63
CA LEU A 588 23.64 -16.22 11.70
C LEU A 588 23.06 -16.46 13.11
N SER A 589 23.04 -15.43 13.95
CA SER A 589 22.62 -15.49 15.35
C SER A 589 21.17 -15.09 15.62
N SER A 590 20.36 -14.88 14.58
CA SER A 590 18.95 -14.51 14.70
C SER A 590 18.07 -15.66 15.17
N ASP A 591 16.96 -15.33 15.85
CA ASP A 591 15.85 -16.24 16.20
C ASP A 591 15.31 -17.02 14.99
N THR A 592 15.54 -16.50 13.78
CA THR A 592 15.21 -17.16 12.52
C THR A 592 16.50 -17.69 11.88
N PRO A 593 16.68 -19.01 11.75
CA PRO A 593 17.81 -19.58 11.05
C PRO A 593 17.60 -19.51 9.52
N HIS A 594 18.67 -19.21 8.78
CA HIS A 594 18.64 -19.06 7.32
C HIS A 594 19.55 -20.06 6.62
N PHE A 595 19.16 -20.56 5.45
CA PHE A 595 20.12 -21.18 4.54
C PHE A 595 20.82 -20.12 3.69
N LEU A 596 22.04 -20.41 3.27
CA LEU A 596 22.76 -19.61 2.28
C LEU A 596 22.79 -20.39 0.97
N VAL A 597 21.98 -19.98 0.00
CA VAL A 597 21.90 -20.58 -1.33
C VAL A 597 22.69 -19.70 -2.29
N ASN A 598 23.86 -20.15 -2.74
CA ASN A 598 24.78 -19.35 -3.56
C ASN A 598 25.07 -17.94 -2.97
N GLY A 599 25.08 -17.85 -1.63
CA GLY A 599 25.28 -16.60 -0.90
C GLY A 599 24.02 -15.79 -0.61
N ILE A 600 22.84 -16.18 -1.10
CA ILE A 600 21.56 -15.53 -0.77
C ILE A 600 21.01 -16.15 0.52
N PRO A 601 20.70 -15.36 1.56
CA PRO A 601 20.06 -15.86 2.77
C PRO A 601 18.58 -16.13 2.51
N THR A 602 18.12 -17.34 2.81
CA THR A 602 16.73 -17.78 2.67
C THR A 602 16.20 -18.29 4.00
N SER A 603 15.01 -17.86 4.40
CA SER A 603 14.38 -18.30 5.65
C SER A 603 14.20 -19.82 5.68
N ARG A 604 14.43 -20.45 6.83
CA ARG A 604 14.12 -21.87 7.06
C ARG A 604 12.63 -22.12 7.32
N GLU A 605 11.90 -21.09 7.72
CA GLU A 605 10.48 -21.17 8.08
C GLU A 605 9.59 -21.20 6.82
N GLY A 606 8.49 -21.96 6.87
CA GLY A 606 7.56 -22.08 5.75
C GLY A 606 8.06 -23.00 4.63
N ASN A 607 7.78 -22.62 3.37
CA ASN A 607 8.05 -23.45 2.19
C ASN A 607 9.47 -23.23 1.61
N TRP A 608 10.50 -23.29 2.44
CA TRP A 608 11.90 -23.03 2.07
C TRP A 608 12.39 -23.87 0.88
N MET A 609 11.92 -25.12 0.74
CA MET A 609 12.33 -25.99 -0.38
C MET A 609 11.89 -25.43 -1.74
N GLN A 610 10.72 -24.81 -1.78
CA GLN A 610 10.18 -24.19 -2.98
C GLN A 610 10.97 -22.92 -3.32
N GLU A 611 11.27 -22.09 -2.32
CA GLU A 611 12.09 -20.88 -2.47
C GLU A 611 13.49 -21.24 -2.98
N MET A 612 14.16 -22.20 -2.34
CA MET A 612 15.46 -22.71 -2.76
C MET A 612 15.42 -23.23 -4.20
N SER A 613 14.40 -24.01 -4.57
CA SER A 613 14.25 -24.53 -5.94
C SER A 613 14.05 -23.42 -6.97
N MET A 614 13.32 -22.36 -6.63
CA MET A 614 13.12 -21.20 -7.51
C MET A 614 14.43 -20.42 -7.69
N LEU A 615 15.18 -20.18 -6.61
CA LEU A 615 16.46 -19.49 -6.64
C LEU A 615 17.50 -20.24 -7.48
N ILE A 616 17.66 -21.55 -7.23
CA ILE A 616 18.56 -22.40 -8.01
C ILE A 616 18.15 -22.41 -9.48
N GLY A 617 16.84 -22.50 -9.77
CA GLY A 617 16.33 -22.44 -11.14
C GLY A 617 16.58 -21.11 -11.84
N ARG A 618 16.60 -19.99 -11.10
CA ARG A 618 16.97 -18.65 -11.62
C ARG A 618 18.47 -18.58 -11.89
N ASP A 619 19.30 -18.94 -10.91
CA ASP A 619 20.76 -18.95 -11.02
C ASP A 619 21.24 -19.83 -12.18
N LEU A 620 20.60 -20.99 -12.37
CA LEU A 620 20.90 -21.89 -13.49
C LEU A 620 20.64 -21.19 -14.85
N LYS A 621 19.53 -20.45 -14.99
CA LYS A 621 19.23 -19.72 -16.23
C LYS A 621 20.24 -18.61 -16.51
N LEU A 622 20.68 -17.88 -15.47
CA LEU A 622 21.71 -16.85 -15.60
C LEU A 622 23.03 -17.44 -16.11
N VAL A 623 23.44 -18.57 -15.56
CA VAL A 623 24.66 -19.27 -15.97
C VAL A 623 24.51 -19.87 -17.36
N GLN A 624 23.36 -20.48 -17.69
CA GLN A 624 23.07 -20.97 -19.04
C GLN A 624 23.16 -19.86 -20.09
N GLN A 625 22.62 -18.67 -19.78
CA GLN A 625 22.75 -17.49 -20.64
C GLN A 625 24.22 -17.09 -20.83
N GLY A 626 24.98 -16.98 -19.74
CA GLY A 626 26.42 -16.65 -19.82
C GLY A 626 27.25 -17.70 -20.58
N ILE A 627 26.89 -18.99 -20.48
CA ILE A 627 27.51 -20.06 -21.28
C ILE A 627 27.20 -19.88 -22.77
N MET A 628 25.94 -19.60 -23.14
CA MET A 628 25.54 -19.36 -24.53
C MET A 628 26.22 -18.12 -25.13
N GLU A 629 26.42 -17.08 -24.32
CA GLU A 629 27.11 -15.84 -24.71
C GLU A 629 28.65 -16.01 -24.74
N GLY A 630 29.18 -17.12 -24.24
CA GLY A 630 30.62 -17.41 -24.23
C GLY A 630 31.41 -16.63 -23.17
N VAL A 631 30.75 -16.25 -22.06
CA VAL A 631 31.35 -15.46 -20.97
C VAL A 631 32.37 -16.27 -20.16
N PHE A 632 32.12 -17.57 -19.99
CA PHE A 632 32.92 -18.44 -19.11
C PHE A 632 34.00 -19.21 -19.88
N PRO A 633 35.27 -19.22 -19.40
CA PRO A 633 36.28 -20.13 -19.91
C PRO A 633 35.96 -21.58 -19.49
N ALA A 634 36.51 -22.55 -20.22
CA ALA A 634 36.21 -23.98 -20.03
C ALA A 634 36.59 -24.52 -18.63
N ASP A 635 37.53 -23.87 -17.93
CA ASP A 635 38.03 -24.22 -16.60
C ASP A 635 37.53 -23.29 -15.48
N ALA A 636 36.58 -22.39 -15.77
CA ALA A 636 36.04 -21.49 -14.75
C ALA A 636 35.35 -22.26 -13.61
N TRP A 637 35.59 -21.79 -12.38
CA TRP A 637 34.80 -22.15 -11.22
C TRP A 637 33.52 -21.32 -11.21
N LEU A 638 32.41 -21.91 -11.64
CA LEU A 638 31.15 -21.20 -11.87
C LEU A 638 30.59 -20.44 -10.65
N PRO A 639 30.71 -20.92 -9.39
CA PRO A 639 30.25 -20.17 -8.22
C PRO A 639 30.92 -18.81 -8.05
N GLU A 640 32.12 -18.60 -8.58
CA GLU A 640 32.82 -17.31 -8.54
C GLU A 640 32.00 -16.19 -9.19
N PHE A 641 31.22 -16.51 -10.22
CA PHE A 641 30.33 -15.57 -10.88
C PHE A 641 29.33 -14.92 -9.90
N PHE A 642 28.77 -15.71 -8.99
CA PHE A 642 27.85 -15.22 -7.96
C PHE A 642 28.58 -14.49 -6.83
N LEU A 643 29.78 -14.94 -6.49
CA LEU A 643 30.56 -14.43 -5.37
C LEU A 643 31.33 -13.14 -5.71
N ALA A 644 31.59 -12.83 -6.98
CA ALA A 644 32.33 -11.65 -7.39
C ALA A 644 31.68 -10.31 -6.94
N ALA A 645 30.35 -10.27 -6.85
CA ALA A 645 29.58 -9.13 -6.36
C ALA A 645 29.07 -9.30 -4.91
N SER A 646 29.54 -10.33 -4.20
CA SER A 646 29.08 -10.65 -2.85
C SER A 646 29.76 -9.77 -1.79
N LEU A 647 29.05 -9.53 -0.68
CA LEU A 647 29.61 -8.82 0.47
C LEU A 647 30.26 -9.81 1.44
N GLY A 648 31.41 -9.42 1.98
CA GLY A 648 32.15 -10.26 2.93
C GLY A 648 31.47 -10.38 4.31
N ARG A 649 30.68 -9.37 4.72
CA ARG A 649 29.97 -9.34 6.01
C ARG A 649 28.48 -9.11 5.76
N ARG A 650 27.64 -9.80 6.52
CA ARG A 650 26.19 -9.59 6.55
C ARG A 650 25.84 -8.86 7.84
N ASN A 651 25.01 -7.84 7.72
CA ASN A 651 24.37 -7.18 8.85
C ASN A 651 22.89 -7.01 8.50
N THR A 652 22.03 -7.79 9.15
CA THR A 652 20.58 -7.85 8.86
C THR A 652 19.86 -6.55 9.19
N PHE A 653 20.40 -5.77 10.11
CA PHE A 653 19.86 -4.46 10.48
C PHE A 653 20.13 -3.41 9.38
N LEU A 654 21.33 -3.44 8.78
CA LEU A 654 21.71 -2.52 7.70
C LEU A 654 21.19 -2.92 6.33
N MET A 655 21.01 -4.22 6.10
CA MET A 655 20.49 -4.77 4.84
C MET A 655 19.41 -5.78 5.18
N PRO A 656 18.17 -5.31 5.42
CA PRO A 656 17.09 -6.21 5.77
C PRO A 656 16.73 -7.12 4.59
N GLU A 657 16.21 -8.30 4.90
CA GLU A 657 15.78 -9.29 3.89
C GLU A 657 14.62 -8.78 3.04
N ASP A 658 13.69 -8.06 3.67
CA ASP A 658 12.67 -7.32 2.94
C ASP A 658 13.21 -5.92 2.61
N PRO A 659 13.56 -5.63 1.34
CA PRO A 659 14.03 -4.30 0.94
C PRO A 659 12.96 -3.23 1.17
N LYS A 660 11.69 -3.61 1.22
CA LYS A 660 10.61 -2.66 1.50
C LYS A 660 10.64 -2.22 2.96
N SER A 661 11.18 -3.00 3.90
CA SER A 661 11.20 -2.68 5.36
C SER A 661 12.07 -1.47 5.71
N VAL A 662 12.88 -1.00 4.77
CA VAL A 662 13.74 0.17 4.91
C VAL A 662 12.92 1.43 5.18
N ARG A 663 13.22 2.12 6.28
CA ARG A 663 12.59 3.39 6.65
C ARG A 663 13.18 4.55 5.84
N ILE A 664 12.37 5.17 4.99
CA ILE A 664 12.74 6.35 4.22
C ILE A 664 11.98 7.57 4.73
N ILE A 665 12.67 8.69 4.82
CA ILE A 665 12.18 9.94 5.41
C ILE A 665 12.20 11.04 4.35
N ASP A 666 11.15 11.86 4.37
CA ASP A 666 11.07 13.07 3.53
C ASP A 666 11.99 14.18 4.07
N LEU A 667 13.22 14.19 3.60
CA LEU A 667 14.20 15.24 3.92
C LEU A 667 13.74 16.63 3.46
N GLY A 668 12.99 16.72 2.35
CA GLY A 668 12.53 18.00 1.81
C GLY A 668 11.55 18.69 2.76
N GLY A 669 10.53 17.95 3.22
CA GLY A 669 9.53 18.47 4.15
C GLY A 669 10.09 18.78 5.54
N ILE A 670 10.92 17.89 6.09
CA ILE A 670 11.50 18.09 7.44
C ILE A 670 12.44 19.29 7.45
N LEU A 671 13.40 19.30 6.53
CA LEU A 671 14.44 20.33 6.50
C LEU A 671 13.89 21.67 5.99
N GLY A 672 12.92 21.66 5.07
CA GLY A 672 12.25 22.87 4.57
C GLY A 672 11.60 23.69 5.70
N SER A 673 10.94 23.01 6.64
CA SER A 673 10.30 23.67 7.80
C SER A 673 11.27 24.31 8.80
N GLN A 674 12.57 24.01 8.70
CA GLN A 674 13.61 24.41 9.66
C GLN A 674 14.86 25.01 8.98
N MET A 675 14.77 25.44 7.70
CA MET A 675 15.94 25.91 6.94
C MET A 675 16.76 26.98 7.66
N ASN A 676 16.10 27.91 8.37
CA ASN A 676 16.78 28.97 9.12
C ASN A 676 17.63 28.45 10.29
N SER A 677 17.34 27.25 10.81
CA SER A 677 18.06 26.60 11.91
C SER A 677 19.13 25.63 11.41
N ILE A 678 18.94 25.00 10.25
CA ILE A 678 19.88 23.99 9.70
C ILE A 678 21.19 24.63 9.23
N ASP A 679 21.14 25.84 8.68
CA ASP A 679 22.36 26.59 8.34
C ASP A 679 23.24 26.88 9.57
N GLN A 680 22.69 26.73 10.78
CA GLN A 680 23.41 26.90 12.06
C GLN A 680 23.97 25.58 12.60
N PHE A 681 23.67 24.44 11.97
CA PHE A 681 24.11 23.13 12.43
C PHE A 681 25.52 22.82 11.88
N PRO A 682 26.38 22.15 12.66
CA PRO A 682 27.70 21.77 12.20
C PRO A 682 27.62 20.78 11.04
N SER A 683 28.11 21.21 9.88
CA SER A 683 28.17 20.41 8.65
C SER A 683 29.58 20.44 8.05
N ILE A 684 30.02 19.29 7.53
CA ILE A 684 31.30 19.12 6.84
C ILE A 684 30.98 18.91 5.36
N ALA A 685 31.33 19.90 4.54
CA ALA A 685 31.06 19.88 3.11
C ALA A 685 31.88 18.82 2.37
N ALA A 686 31.28 18.25 1.31
CA ALA A 686 31.99 17.39 0.36
C ALA A 686 33.07 18.17 -0.39
N THR A 687 34.22 17.54 -0.67
CA THR A 687 35.33 18.17 -1.39
C THR A 687 35.24 17.97 -2.90
N ASP A 688 34.66 16.85 -3.33
CA ASP A 688 34.36 16.56 -4.73
C ASP A 688 32.87 16.85 -5.03
N GLY A 689 32.59 17.43 -6.22
CA GLY A 689 31.30 18.05 -6.55
C GLY A 689 30.06 17.13 -6.51
N SER A 690 28.87 17.72 -6.67
CA SER A 690 27.55 17.06 -6.47
C SER A 690 27.25 15.84 -7.32
N ARG A 691 28.06 15.51 -8.34
CA ARG A 691 27.72 14.50 -9.37
C ARG A 691 27.60 13.08 -8.86
N ASN A 692 28.05 12.78 -7.64
CA ASN A 692 27.80 11.54 -6.90
C ASN A 692 27.70 11.82 -5.39
N GLY A 693 27.15 12.99 -5.04
CA GLY A 693 27.14 13.47 -3.65
C GLY A 693 26.27 12.60 -2.75
N ILE A 694 26.80 12.23 -1.59
CA ILE A 694 26.05 11.54 -0.53
C ILE A 694 25.90 12.49 0.64
N HIS A 695 24.68 12.59 1.15
CA HIS A 695 24.41 13.30 2.39
C HIS A 695 24.22 12.31 3.53
N LEU A 696 25.10 12.42 4.54
CA LEU A 696 25.09 11.62 5.75
C LEU A 696 24.66 12.50 6.94
N ILE A 697 23.62 12.12 7.66
CA ILE A 697 23.24 12.75 8.93
C ILE A 697 23.59 11.79 10.06
N VAL A 698 24.47 12.21 10.95
CA VAL A 698 24.84 11.44 12.15
C VAL A 698 24.02 11.97 13.32
N VAL A 699 23.16 11.12 13.87
CA VAL A 699 22.31 11.44 15.03
C VAL A 699 22.84 10.66 16.23
N GLY A 700 23.14 11.34 17.32
CA GLY A 700 23.58 10.65 18.54
C GLY A 700 23.91 11.60 19.66
N ASP A 701 24.16 11.03 20.84
CA ASP A 701 24.68 11.80 21.97
C ASP A 701 26.21 11.82 21.94
N PHE A 702 26.78 12.91 21.42
CA PHE A 702 28.24 13.04 21.27
C PHE A 702 28.99 13.20 22.60
N GLU A 703 28.28 13.34 23.73
CA GLU A 703 28.91 13.31 25.06
C GLU A 703 29.12 11.88 25.57
N THR A 704 28.45 10.90 24.95
CA THR A 704 28.64 9.48 25.29
C THR A 704 29.78 8.86 24.46
N GLU A 705 30.49 7.89 25.04
CA GLU A 705 31.55 7.15 24.35
C GLU A 705 31.06 6.53 23.03
N LYS A 706 29.79 6.07 22.99
CA LYS A 706 29.17 5.45 21.82
C LYS A 706 28.88 6.45 20.71
N GLY A 707 28.31 7.60 21.05
CA GLY A 707 28.11 8.68 20.07
C GLY A 707 29.44 9.20 19.52
N GLN A 708 30.49 9.25 20.35
CA GLN A 708 31.85 9.61 19.90
C GLN A 708 32.43 8.56 18.95
N GLN A 709 32.29 7.26 19.26
CA GLN A 709 32.73 6.17 18.38
C GLN A 709 31.97 6.16 17.04
N LEU A 710 30.66 6.37 17.05
CA LEU A 710 29.86 6.47 15.82
C LEU A 710 30.32 7.65 14.97
N LEU A 711 30.56 8.80 15.60
CA LEU A 711 31.03 10.00 14.93
C LEU A 711 32.43 9.82 14.34
N SER A 712 33.38 9.26 15.09
CA SER A 712 34.75 9.02 14.60
C SER A 712 34.76 8.03 13.43
N ASN A 713 33.95 6.96 13.50
CA ASN A 713 33.80 5.99 12.42
C ASN A 713 33.19 6.64 11.18
N ALA A 714 32.14 7.45 11.31
CA ALA A 714 31.52 8.17 10.19
C ALA A 714 32.49 9.16 9.52
N LEU A 715 33.28 9.89 10.30
CA LEU A 715 34.28 10.83 9.79
C LEU A 715 35.45 10.11 9.09
N SER A 716 35.83 8.93 9.57
CA SER A 716 36.85 8.09 8.93
C SER A 716 36.40 7.64 7.54
N VAL A 717 35.12 7.26 7.39
CA VAL A 717 34.54 6.93 6.08
C VAL A 717 34.48 8.15 5.16
N GLN A 718 34.13 9.32 5.67
CA GLN A 718 34.16 10.57 4.88
C GLN A 718 35.56 10.93 4.38
N LYS A 719 36.61 10.62 5.16
CA LYS A 719 37.99 10.83 4.74
C LYS A 719 38.36 9.97 3.51
N GLU A 720 37.92 8.72 3.49
CA GLU A 720 38.11 7.82 2.35
C GLU A 720 37.25 8.24 1.15
N ASN A 721 36.02 8.70 1.42
CA ASN A 721 35.02 9.06 0.43
C ASN A 721 34.72 10.58 0.40
N LYS A 722 35.45 11.30 -0.45
CA LYS A 722 35.38 12.77 -0.61
C LYS A 722 34.04 13.34 -1.11
N ASN A 723 33.14 12.48 -1.60
CA ASN A 723 31.82 12.84 -2.10
C ASN A 723 30.76 12.96 -0.98
N ILE A 724 31.13 12.70 0.28
CA ILE A 724 30.19 12.69 1.42
C ILE A 724 30.14 14.08 2.07
N GLU A 725 28.93 14.59 2.25
CA GLU A 725 28.57 15.75 3.07
C GLU A 725 27.93 15.27 4.37
N THR A 726 28.56 15.56 5.50
CA THR A 726 28.13 15.07 6.83
C THR A 726 27.49 16.19 7.64
N LEU A 727 26.29 15.97 8.19
CA LEU A 727 25.59 16.86 9.12
C LEU A 727 25.48 16.19 10.48
N LEU A 728 25.79 16.93 11.55
CA LEU A 728 25.75 16.40 12.92
C LEU A 728 24.50 16.86 13.65
N VAL A 729 23.80 15.93 14.31
CA VAL A 729 22.59 16.20 15.08
C VAL A 729 22.73 15.61 16.49
N GLN A 730 22.77 16.47 17.50
CA GLN A 730 22.83 16.06 18.91
C GLN A 730 21.48 15.53 19.39
N ASN A 731 21.50 14.37 20.04
CA ASN A 731 20.31 13.72 20.58
C ASN A 731 20.54 13.20 22.00
N SER A 732 20.36 14.05 23.02
CA SER A 732 20.57 13.72 24.43
C SER A 732 19.27 13.33 25.18
N ILE A 733 19.42 12.58 26.29
CA ILE A 733 18.31 12.08 27.12
C ILE A 733 17.70 13.17 28.03
N SER A 734 18.50 14.13 28.51
CA SER A 734 18.10 15.07 29.57
C SER A 734 17.76 16.47 29.05
N ASP A 735 16.61 17.01 29.47
CA ASP A 735 16.21 18.43 29.27
C ASP A 735 17.06 19.41 30.11
N ALA A 736 17.79 18.91 31.12
CA ALA A 736 18.37 19.73 32.18
C ALA A 736 19.80 20.23 31.89
N GLU A 737 20.51 19.67 30.91
CA GLU A 737 21.88 20.08 30.57
C GLU A 737 21.95 20.68 29.16
N PRO A 738 21.80 22.01 29.02
CA PRO A 738 21.73 22.71 27.73
C PRO A 738 23.11 22.93 27.09
N SER A 739 24.09 22.08 27.36
CA SER A 739 25.46 22.26 26.88
C SER A 739 26.11 20.92 26.53
N SER A 740 26.43 20.73 25.25
CA SER A 740 27.38 19.72 24.78
C SER A 740 28.70 20.42 24.39
N PRO A 741 29.67 20.56 25.30
CA PRO A 741 30.92 21.28 25.05
C PRO A 741 31.70 20.70 23.86
N LEU A 742 31.59 19.39 23.61
CA LEU A 742 32.29 18.75 22.50
C LEU A 742 31.75 19.21 21.14
N LEU A 743 30.43 19.22 20.96
CA LEU A 743 29.79 19.67 19.72
C LEU A 743 30.12 21.13 19.41
N GLU A 744 30.12 22.02 20.42
CA GLU A 744 30.48 23.43 20.23
C GLU A 744 31.93 23.57 19.77
N ARG A 745 32.85 22.78 20.34
CA ARG A 745 34.26 22.77 19.96
C ARG A 745 34.48 22.23 18.54
N ILE A 746 33.70 21.22 18.14
CA ILE A 746 33.66 20.68 16.78
C ILE A 746 33.14 21.76 15.82
N HIS A 747 32.01 22.40 16.14
CA HIS A 747 31.41 23.45 15.33
C HIS A 747 32.36 24.64 15.15
N GLN A 748 33.02 25.11 16.22
CA GLN A 748 34.05 26.14 16.12
C GLN A 748 35.25 25.71 15.26
N SER A 749 35.61 24.43 15.29
CA SER A 749 36.72 23.89 14.50
C SER A 749 36.38 23.79 13.01
N ILE A 750 35.15 23.39 12.69
CA ILE A 750 34.60 23.39 11.33
C ILE A 750 34.57 24.81 10.76
N ASN A 751 34.08 25.79 11.53
CA ASN A 751 34.04 27.21 11.12
C ASN A 751 35.44 27.81 10.90
N LYS A 752 36.48 27.24 11.54
CA LYS A 752 37.89 27.62 11.33
C LYS A 752 38.54 26.88 10.14
N GLY A 753 37.81 26.02 9.44
CA GLY A 753 38.30 25.27 8.27
C GLY A 753 39.36 24.22 8.61
N LYS A 754 39.31 23.62 9.81
CA LYS A 754 40.22 22.54 10.20
C LYS A 754 39.94 21.25 9.43
N ASP A 755 40.99 20.46 9.21
CA ASP A 755 40.92 19.17 8.51
C ASP A 755 40.26 18.08 9.38
N ILE A 756 39.73 17.02 8.76
CA ILE A 756 39.00 15.93 9.42
C ILE A 756 39.88 15.24 10.48
N ASP A 757 41.17 15.04 10.19
CA ASP A 757 42.12 14.45 11.14
C ASP A 757 42.26 15.28 12.43
N GLN A 758 42.14 16.60 12.33
CA GLN A 758 42.18 17.46 13.52
C GLN A 758 40.88 17.38 14.33
N ILE A 759 39.75 17.07 13.67
CA ILE A 759 38.45 16.89 14.33
C ILE A 759 38.40 15.54 15.04
N ILE A 760 38.87 14.46 14.40
CA ILE A 760 38.96 13.13 15.02
C ILE A 760 39.85 13.18 16.27
N ASN A 761 41.02 13.82 16.18
CA ASN A 761 41.88 14.01 17.35
C ASN A 761 41.20 14.78 18.49
N ILE A 762 40.33 15.75 18.19
CA ILE A 762 39.57 16.49 19.23
C ILE A 762 38.54 15.58 19.93
N ILE A 763 37.96 14.63 19.21
CA ILE A 763 37.00 13.66 19.76
C ILE A 763 37.72 12.66 20.68
N GLU A 764 38.90 12.18 20.26
CA GLU A 764 39.70 11.23 21.04
C GLU A 764 40.37 11.86 22.28
N ASP A 765 40.70 13.15 22.23
CA ASP A 765 41.39 13.90 23.31
C ASP A 765 40.43 14.55 24.32
N SER A 766 39.17 14.09 24.37
CA SER A 766 38.05 14.68 25.13
C SER A 766 38.18 14.62 26.67
N SER A 767 39.27 14.04 27.19
CA SER A 767 39.52 13.83 28.62
C SER A 767 39.93 15.10 29.41
N GLU A 768 40.18 16.23 28.74
CA GLU A 768 40.49 17.52 29.40
C GLU A 768 39.64 18.69 28.85
N VAL A 769 38.44 18.94 29.38
CA VAL A 769 37.76 20.23 29.16
C VAL A 769 37.09 20.77 30.42
N LYS A 770 37.45 22.02 30.78
CA LYS A 770 36.78 22.86 31.77
C LYS A 770 35.74 23.76 31.09
N ASP A 771 34.64 23.99 31.79
CA ASP A 771 33.52 24.88 31.48
C ASP A 771 33.88 26.09 30.60
N SER A 772 33.36 26.12 29.37
CA SER A 772 33.17 27.35 28.61
C SER A 772 31.72 27.80 28.76
N GLU A 773 31.51 29.10 29.03
CA GLU A 773 30.19 29.70 29.22
C GLU A 773 29.27 29.47 28.00
N SER A 774 28.17 28.73 28.23
CA SER A 774 27.21 28.31 27.21
C SER A 774 26.32 29.47 26.77
N THR A 775 26.26 29.70 25.47
CA THR A 775 25.31 30.64 24.85
C THR A 775 24.70 30.00 23.62
N THR A 776 23.73 29.07 23.77
CA THR A 776 22.72 28.72 22.73
C THR A 776 21.70 27.66 23.19
N THR A 777 20.93 27.90 24.26
CA THR A 777 19.84 26.99 24.71
C THR A 777 18.80 26.69 23.61
N GLY A 778 18.55 27.64 22.71
CA GLY A 778 17.60 27.48 21.60
C GLY A 778 18.05 26.55 20.47
N LEU A 779 19.36 26.36 20.28
CA LEU A 779 19.91 25.51 19.22
C LEU A 779 19.76 24.02 19.58
N PHE A 780 20.01 23.67 20.85
CA PHE A 780 19.82 22.31 21.35
C PHE A 780 18.38 21.82 21.24
N ALA A 781 17.41 22.68 21.56
CA ALA A 781 16.00 22.37 21.34
C ALA A 781 15.68 22.13 19.86
N ALA A 782 16.36 22.83 18.94
CA ALA A 782 16.20 22.59 17.50
C ALA A 782 16.83 21.26 17.05
N HIS A 783 18.01 20.89 17.58
CA HIS A 783 18.64 19.58 17.32
C HIS A 783 17.74 18.42 17.74
N ARG A 784 17.18 18.48 18.95
CA ARG A 784 16.28 17.43 19.45
C ARG A 784 14.99 17.34 18.64
N ARG A 785 14.35 18.47 18.35
CA ARG A 785 13.16 18.51 17.48
C ARG A 785 13.45 17.93 16.10
N LEU A 786 14.67 18.12 15.57
CA LEU A 786 15.08 17.51 14.32
C LEU A 786 15.26 15.98 14.47
N ALA A 787 15.91 15.51 15.54
CA ALA A 787 16.07 14.09 15.81
C ALA A 787 14.72 13.36 15.97
N GLU A 788 13.78 13.95 16.70
CA GLU A 788 12.41 13.45 16.87
C GLU A 788 11.66 13.39 15.52
N LYS A 789 11.78 14.42 14.67
CA LYS A 789 11.19 14.40 13.32
C LYS A 789 11.85 13.40 12.37
N LEU A 790 13.15 13.16 12.53
CA LEU A 790 13.87 12.07 11.86
C LEU A 790 13.49 10.69 12.44
N GLY A 791 12.71 10.67 13.53
CA GLY A 791 12.15 9.46 14.08
C GLY A 791 13.06 8.70 15.03
N PHE A 792 14.04 9.38 15.62
CA PHE A 792 14.90 8.85 16.67
C PHE A 792 14.39 9.34 18.03
N GLU A 793 14.29 8.43 19.00
CA GLU A 793 13.93 8.77 20.38
C GLU A 793 15.07 9.50 21.09
N PRO A 794 14.80 10.31 22.13
CA PRO A 794 15.85 10.99 22.89
C PRO A 794 16.91 10.01 23.43
N GLY A 795 18.19 10.27 23.12
CA GLY A 795 19.32 9.43 23.56
C GLY A 795 19.61 8.20 22.71
N VAL A 796 18.92 8.02 21.59
CA VAL A 796 19.20 6.95 20.62
C VAL A 796 20.16 7.44 19.54
N GLU A 797 21.16 6.61 19.24
CA GLU A 797 22.06 6.81 18.10
C GLU A 797 21.48 6.25 16.80
N GLY A 798 21.79 6.93 15.69
CA GLY A 798 21.33 6.55 14.36
C GLY A 798 22.05 7.28 13.23
N LEU A 799 21.87 6.76 12.02
CA LEU A 799 22.41 7.33 10.79
C LEU A 799 21.29 7.56 9.78
N VAL A 800 21.37 8.65 9.02
CA VAL A 800 20.51 8.88 7.86
C VAL A 800 21.35 9.05 6.61
N VAL A 801 21.19 8.16 5.62
CA VAL A 801 21.91 8.19 4.34
C VAL A 801 20.92 8.52 3.23
N ASN A 802 21.05 9.71 2.60
CA ASN A 802 20.19 10.15 1.49
C ASN A 802 18.66 9.97 1.74
N GLY A 803 18.24 10.11 3.00
CA GLY A 803 16.85 9.99 3.46
C GLY A 803 16.48 8.63 4.04
N ARG A 804 17.30 7.58 3.89
CA ARG A 804 17.12 6.33 4.62
C ARG A 804 17.57 6.49 6.06
N ALA A 805 16.70 6.25 7.03
CA ALA A 805 17.06 6.19 8.44
C ALA A 805 17.41 4.77 8.88
N VAL A 806 18.49 4.66 9.65
CA VAL A 806 19.01 3.45 10.28
C VAL A 806 19.16 3.74 11.78
N GLY A 807 18.30 3.12 12.59
CA GLY A 807 18.30 3.22 14.05
C GLY A 807 16.97 2.72 14.63
N PRO A 808 16.92 2.40 15.93
CA PRO A 808 17.98 2.55 16.95
C PRO A 808 19.15 1.59 16.73
N ILE A 809 20.39 2.07 16.82
CA ILE A 809 21.57 1.21 16.81
C ILE A 809 21.69 0.54 18.18
N ASP A 810 21.82 -0.79 18.22
CA ASP A 810 21.90 -1.53 19.48
C ASP A 810 23.09 -1.08 20.33
N LYS A 811 22.87 -1.01 21.65
CA LYS A 811 23.83 -0.47 22.62
C LYS A 811 25.08 -1.35 22.78
N GLU A 812 25.07 -2.61 22.37
CA GLU A 812 26.18 -3.55 22.61
C GLU A 812 27.17 -3.63 21.44
N ASP A 813 26.69 -3.57 20.19
CA ASP A 813 27.49 -3.69 18.97
C ASP A 813 27.34 -2.42 18.12
N GLY A 814 28.17 -1.40 18.38
CA GLY A 814 28.20 -0.17 17.58
C GLY A 814 28.58 -0.42 16.12
N LEU A 815 28.30 0.54 15.23
CA LEU A 815 28.60 0.41 13.80
C LEU A 815 30.09 0.62 13.49
N THR A 816 30.67 -0.32 12.75
CA THR A 816 32.06 -0.25 12.27
C THR A 816 32.19 0.59 10.99
N THR A 817 33.40 1.02 10.66
CA THR A 817 33.70 1.79 9.42
C THR A 817 33.28 1.02 8.17
N ASP A 818 33.60 -0.28 8.11
CA ASP A 818 33.27 -1.14 6.96
C ASP A 818 31.77 -1.29 6.75
N GLU A 819 31.00 -1.34 7.84
CA GLU A 819 29.53 -1.44 7.81
C GLU A 819 28.88 -0.14 7.29
N ILE A 820 29.43 1.02 7.66
CA ILE A 820 28.97 2.31 7.15
C ILE A 820 29.28 2.43 5.65
N ASP A 821 30.46 2.03 5.20
CA ASP A 821 30.81 2.04 3.77
C ASP A 821 29.96 1.05 2.96
N GLN A 822 29.69 -0.14 3.49
CA GLN A 822 28.78 -1.12 2.89
C GLN A 822 27.37 -0.56 2.74
N LEU A 823 26.85 0.11 3.77
CA LEU A 823 25.54 0.77 3.71
C LEU A 823 25.52 1.80 2.58
N ILE A 824 26.54 2.67 2.50
CA ILE A 824 26.64 3.69 1.48
C ILE A 824 26.68 3.08 0.06
N ASN A 825 27.50 2.05 -0.16
CA ASN A 825 27.62 1.39 -1.47
C ASN A 825 26.31 0.69 -1.89
N TYR A 826 25.61 0.09 -0.93
CA TYR A 826 24.29 -0.49 -1.15
C TYR A 826 23.27 0.58 -1.57
N GLU A 827 23.23 1.71 -0.86
CA GLU A 827 22.35 2.85 -1.19
C GLU A 827 22.62 3.42 -2.57
N ARG A 828 23.90 3.55 -2.94
CA ARG A 828 24.30 4.05 -4.26
C ARG A 828 23.80 3.14 -5.38
N THR A 829 24.10 1.85 -5.27
CA THR A 829 23.79 0.85 -6.29
C THR A 829 22.29 0.69 -6.48
N LYS A 830 21.54 0.58 -5.38
CA LYS A 830 20.10 0.30 -5.43
C LYS A 830 19.25 1.54 -5.72
N ARG A 831 19.70 2.76 -5.38
CA ARG A 831 18.86 3.96 -5.45
C ARG A 831 19.54 5.19 -6.05
N VAL A 832 20.62 5.67 -5.43
CA VAL A 832 21.13 7.03 -5.72
C VAL A 832 21.66 7.15 -7.15
N ASP A 833 22.36 6.13 -7.64
CA ASP A 833 22.97 6.17 -8.98
C ASP A 833 21.90 6.18 -10.08
N ALA A 834 20.81 5.42 -9.90
CA ALA A 834 19.70 5.39 -10.85
C ALA A 834 18.99 6.75 -10.94
N VAL A 835 18.76 7.37 -9.78
CA VAL A 835 18.17 8.71 -9.66
C VAL A 835 19.07 9.79 -10.28
N SER A 836 20.37 9.72 -9.99
CA SER A 836 21.37 10.64 -10.56
C SER A 836 21.40 10.53 -12.09
N LYS A 837 21.47 9.32 -12.64
CA LYS A 837 21.41 9.07 -14.09
C LYS A 837 20.13 9.63 -14.72
N ALA A 838 18.98 9.40 -14.10
CA ALA A 838 17.70 9.91 -14.59
C ALA A 838 17.63 11.45 -14.58
N ALA A 839 18.09 12.09 -13.50
CA ALA A 839 18.11 13.55 -13.38
C ALA A 839 19.07 14.20 -14.39
N MET A 840 20.22 13.57 -14.66
CA MET A 840 21.19 14.03 -15.65
C MET A 840 20.63 13.98 -17.07
N ASN A 841 19.97 12.88 -17.43
CA ASN A 841 19.34 12.71 -18.75
C ASN A 841 18.25 13.75 -19.02
N LEU A 842 17.52 14.16 -17.98
CA LEU A 842 16.49 15.19 -18.05
C LEU A 842 17.02 16.63 -17.98
N GLY A 843 18.34 16.81 -17.83
CA GLY A 843 18.96 18.14 -17.81
C GLY A 843 18.76 18.90 -16.50
N LEU A 844 18.43 18.24 -15.40
CA LEU A 844 18.18 18.85 -14.08
C LEU A 844 19.47 19.21 -13.31
N ASN A 845 20.63 19.07 -13.95
CA ASN A 845 21.97 19.23 -13.37
C ASN A 845 22.20 20.56 -12.64
N MET A 846 21.65 21.66 -13.14
CA MET A 846 21.86 22.98 -12.53
C MET A 846 21.04 23.18 -11.23
N ARG A 847 20.00 22.36 -11.02
CA ARG A 847 19.16 22.41 -9.81
C ARG A 847 19.69 21.50 -8.70
N ILE A 848 20.53 20.53 -9.04
CA ILE A 848 21.16 19.58 -8.10
C ILE A 848 22.61 20.02 -7.88
N ALA A 849 22.76 21.14 -7.18
CA ALA A 849 24.07 21.75 -6.95
C ALA A 849 24.76 21.20 -5.70
N LYS A 850 24.01 20.76 -4.69
CA LYS A 850 24.54 20.19 -3.44
C LYS A 850 24.19 18.70 -3.29
N PRO A 851 25.00 17.90 -2.58
CA PRO A 851 24.63 16.54 -2.18
C PRO A 851 23.28 16.47 -1.46
N LEU A 852 22.97 17.46 -0.62
CA LEU A 852 21.65 17.59 0.03
C LEU A 852 20.48 17.65 -0.98
N ASP A 853 20.62 18.33 -2.11
CA ASP A 853 19.55 18.44 -3.10
C ASP A 853 19.29 17.10 -3.78
N LEU A 854 20.37 16.34 -4.06
CA LEU A 854 20.28 14.98 -4.58
C LEU A 854 19.65 14.04 -3.56
N ALA A 855 20.01 14.16 -2.28
CA ALA A 855 19.44 13.38 -1.19
C ALA A 855 17.93 13.62 -1.01
N LYS A 856 17.48 14.87 -1.09
CA LYS A 856 16.04 15.22 -1.07
C LYS A 856 15.32 14.56 -2.24
N LEU A 857 15.89 14.64 -3.44
CA LEU A 857 15.29 14.06 -4.63
C LEU A 857 15.25 12.53 -4.56
N SER A 858 16.34 11.86 -4.16
CA SER A 858 16.37 10.40 -4.03
C SER A 858 15.42 9.88 -2.97
N ALA A 859 15.27 10.60 -1.85
CA ALA A 859 14.30 10.27 -0.82
C ALA A 859 12.85 10.35 -1.35
N LEU A 860 12.51 11.43 -2.06
CA LEU A 860 11.18 11.61 -2.65
C LEU A 860 10.86 10.56 -3.71
N VAL A 861 11.82 10.25 -4.60
CA VAL A 861 11.65 9.19 -5.60
C VAL A 861 11.43 7.84 -4.90
N SER A 862 12.19 7.54 -3.85
CA SER A 862 12.06 6.26 -3.14
C SER A 862 10.71 6.15 -2.42
N LEU A 863 10.26 7.22 -1.74
CA LEU A 863 8.94 7.31 -1.12
C LEU A 863 7.80 7.13 -2.14
N SER A 864 7.99 7.57 -3.39
CA SER A 864 6.98 7.41 -4.44
C SER A 864 6.80 5.96 -4.95
N THR A 865 7.75 5.08 -4.60
CA THR A 865 7.80 3.67 -5.03
C THR A 865 7.55 2.67 -3.92
N ILE A 866 7.46 3.12 -2.66
CA ILE A 866 7.11 2.24 -1.55
C ILE A 866 5.59 2.12 -1.51
N SER A 867 5.06 0.92 -1.75
CA SER A 867 3.68 0.61 -1.39
C SER A 867 3.59 0.25 0.09
N ASP A 868 2.53 0.73 0.74
CA ASP A 868 2.16 0.33 2.11
C ASP A 868 1.50 -1.05 2.14
N VAL A 869 1.02 -1.54 0.99
CA VAL A 869 0.36 -2.83 0.84
C VAL A 869 1.38 -3.88 0.39
N PRO A 870 1.46 -5.05 1.03
CA PRO A 870 2.36 -6.11 0.56
C PRO A 870 1.95 -6.69 -0.79
N GLU A 871 2.96 -7.06 -1.58
CA GLU A 871 2.80 -7.83 -2.81
C GLU A 871 2.05 -9.15 -2.52
N GLY A 872 1.10 -9.49 -3.40
CA GLY A 872 0.38 -10.77 -3.33
C GLY A 872 -0.92 -10.76 -2.51
N ILE A 873 -1.22 -9.71 -1.73
CA ILE A 873 -2.53 -9.56 -1.08
C ILE A 873 -3.53 -8.88 -2.03
N PHE A 874 -3.17 -7.68 -2.51
CA PHE A 874 -3.98 -6.89 -3.44
C PHE A 874 -3.23 -6.48 -4.70
N GLU A 875 -1.90 -6.30 -4.61
CA GLU A 875 -1.07 -5.82 -5.71
C GLU A 875 -0.62 -6.98 -6.58
N SER A 876 -1.22 -7.06 -7.77
CA SER A 876 -0.72 -7.86 -8.90
C SER A 876 0.11 -7.02 -9.87
N THR A 877 0.16 -5.70 -9.63
CA THR A 877 0.83 -4.72 -10.47
C THR A 877 2.24 -4.44 -9.93
N PRO A 878 3.24 -4.20 -10.80
CA PRO A 878 4.58 -3.87 -10.35
C PRO A 878 4.64 -2.53 -9.59
N ASP A 879 5.43 -2.48 -8.52
CA ASP A 879 5.65 -1.29 -7.66
C ASP A 879 6.47 -0.17 -8.32
N PHE A 880 6.92 -0.36 -9.57
CA PHE A 880 7.70 0.63 -10.30
C PHE A 880 6.84 1.45 -11.25
N ARG A 881 7.24 2.71 -11.46
CA ARG A 881 6.59 3.64 -12.38
C ARG A 881 7.22 3.52 -13.77
N LEU A 882 6.39 3.39 -14.80
CA LEU A 882 6.84 3.41 -16.20
C LEU A 882 5.93 4.28 -17.06
N ASP A 883 6.53 5.18 -17.84
CA ASP A 883 5.80 5.86 -18.91
C ASP A 883 5.81 4.99 -20.18
N VAL A 884 4.74 4.22 -20.34
CA VAL A 884 4.57 3.36 -21.51
C VAL A 884 4.24 4.18 -22.77
N SER A 885 3.73 5.41 -22.60
CA SER A 885 3.21 6.22 -23.70
C SER A 885 4.30 6.77 -24.63
N GLU A 886 5.53 6.96 -24.14
CA GLU A 886 6.65 7.45 -24.97
C GLU A 886 7.07 6.46 -26.07
N LYS A 887 6.79 5.16 -25.88
CA LYS A 887 7.14 4.11 -26.85
C LYS A 887 6.09 3.91 -27.94
N TRP A 888 4.91 4.52 -27.82
CA TRP A 888 3.78 4.32 -28.73
C TRP A 888 3.64 5.42 -29.79
N ARG A 889 3.02 5.07 -30.91
CA ARG A 889 2.60 6.04 -31.92
C ARG A 889 1.28 6.69 -31.50
N ILE A 890 1.15 7.98 -31.77
CA ILE A 890 0.07 8.87 -31.32
C ILE A 890 -0.61 9.56 -32.53
N GLY A 891 -0.60 8.92 -33.70
CA GLY A 891 -1.05 9.55 -34.94
C GLY A 891 -2.58 9.52 -35.06
N HIS A 892 -3.16 8.32 -35.01
CA HIS A 892 -4.55 8.07 -35.38
C HIS A 892 -5.31 7.25 -34.33
N SER A 893 -4.64 6.59 -33.37
CA SER A 893 -5.32 5.72 -32.39
C SER A 893 -5.45 6.31 -30.99
N VAL A 894 -5.22 7.63 -30.83
CA VAL A 894 -5.11 8.27 -29.51
C VAL A 894 -5.98 9.51 -29.41
N ILE A 895 -6.70 9.61 -28.30
CA ILE A 895 -7.48 10.78 -27.91
C ILE A 895 -6.69 11.49 -26.81
N THR A 896 -6.34 12.77 -27.02
CA THR A 896 -5.59 13.56 -26.04
C THR A 896 -6.38 14.78 -25.59
N VAL A 897 -6.59 14.92 -24.28
CA VAL A 897 -7.23 16.07 -23.65
C VAL A 897 -6.28 16.63 -22.59
N SER A 898 -6.04 17.93 -22.58
CA SER A 898 -5.12 18.58 -21.64
C SER A 898 -5.67 19.93 -21.22
N ASN A 899 -5.83 20.15 -19.92
CA ASN A 899 -6.37 21.40 -19.37
C ASN A 899 -5.28 22.40 -18.95
N SER A 900 -4.01 21.98 -18.94
CA SER A 900 -2.86 22.79 -18.52
C SER A 900 -1.61 22.47 -19.36
N ASP A 901 -0.73 23.45 -19.48
CA ASP A 901 0.59 23.32 -20.13
C ASP A 901 1.59 22.55 -19.25
N ASP A 902 1.51 22.72 -17.92
CA ASP A 902 2.28 21.98 -16.90
C ASP A 902 1.35 21.11 -16.05
N PRO A 903 0.89 19.95 -16.55
CA PRO A 903 0.01 19.07 -15.79
C PRO A 903 0.77 18.38 -14.66
N ALA A 904 0.23 18.46 -13.44
CA ALA A 904 0.70 17.68 -12.30
C ALA A 904 0.33 16.19 -12.41
N ILE A 905 -0.78 15.91 -13.11
CA ILE A 905 -1.36 14.57 -13.23
C ILE A 905 -1.46 14.20 -14.71
N ASN A 906 -0.82 13.10 -15.09
CA ASN A 906 -0.90 12.48 -16.40
C ASN A 906 -1.63 11.14 -16.27
N VAL A 907 -2.85 11.07 -16.81
CA VAL A 907 -3.65 9.85 -16.91
C VAL A 907 -3.48 9.27 -18.30
N VAL A 908 -3.00 8.04 -18.38
CA VAL A 908 -2.88 7.28 -19.62
C VAL A 908 -3.78 6.05 -19.50
N ALA A 909 -4.71 5.86 -20.43
CA ALA A 909 -5.56 4.68 -20.46
C ALA A 909 -5.44 3.98 -21.82
N ALA A 910 -5.28 2.67 -21.82
CA ALA A 910 -5.49 1.84 -23.00
C ALA A 910 -6.87 1.18 -22.86
N LEU A 911 -7.76 1.41 -23.82
CA LEU A 911 -9.15 0.98 -23.75
C LEU A 911 -9.60 0.27 -25.02
N ASP A 912 -10.29 -0.84 -24.88
CA ASP A 912 -11.10 -1.43 -25.93
C ASP A 912 -12.47 -0.72 -25.97
N PRO A 913 -12.80 0.03 -27.05
CA PRO A 913 -14.07 0.74 -27.17
C PRO A 913 -15.28 -0.20 -27.14
N ALA A 914 -15.08 -1.48 -27.43
CA ALA A 914 -16.11 -2.51 -27.41
C ALA A 914 -15.97 -3.41 -26.16
N SER A 915 -15.67 -2.85 -24.99
CA SER A 915 -15.59 -3.61 -23.74
C SER A 915 -16.51 -3.06 -22.65
N GLU A 916 -17.03 -3.94 -21.80
CA GLU A 916 -17.88 -3.55 -20.67
C GLU A 916 -17.14 -2.70 -19.63
N ASN A 917 -15.83 -2.93 -19.45
CA ASN A 917 -14.99 -2.11 -18.58
C ASN A 917 -14.85 -0.68 -19.11
N ALA A 918 -14.78 -0.48 -20.43
CA ALA A 918 -14.76 0.86 -21.00
C ALA A 918 -16.05 1.64 -20.68
N GLN A 919 -17.21 0.99 -20.59
CA GLN A 919 -18.47 1.65 -20.18
C GLN A 919 -18.37 2.27 -18.79
N ARG A 920 -17.66 1.60 -17.86
CA ARG A 920 -17.42 2.10 -16.51
C ARG A 920 -16.34 3.17 -16.47
N TRP A 921 -15.23 2.97 -17.19
CA TRP A 921 -14.05 3.84 -17.07
C TRP A 921 -14.22 5.17 -17.81
N LEU A 922 -14.92 5.20 -18.94
CA LEU A 922 -15.05 6.41 -19.77
C LEU A 922 -15.74 7.59 -19.05
N PRO A 923 -16.87 7.41 -18.34
CA PRO A 923 -17.47 8.48 -17.54
C PRO A 923 -16.51 9.02 -16.47
N ILE A 924 -15.79 8.12 -15.78
CA ILE A 924 -14.81 8.49 -14.76
C ILE A 924 -13.67 9.31 -15.40
N LEU A 925 -13.10 8.82 -16.51
CA LEU A 925 -12.05 9.51 -17.24
C LEU A 925 -12.51 10.87 -17.77
N LYS A 926 -13.78 11.00 -18.18
CA LYS A 926 -14.37 12.28 -18.61
C LYS A 926 -14.36 13.28 -17.45
N VAL A 927 -14.84 12.88 -16.27
CA VAL A 927 -14.83 13.74 -15.07
C VAL A 927 -13.39 14.10 -14.66
N LEU A 928 -12.46 13.14 -14.68
CA LEU A 928 -11.04 13.42 -14.42
C LEU A 928 -10.43 14.39 -15.43
N SER A 929 -10.84 14.31 -16.69
CA SER A 929 -10.38 15.21 -17.75
C SER A 929 -10.87 16.64 -17.62
N GLU A 930 -11.89 16.91 -16.79
CA GLU A 930 -12.40 18.26 -16.52
C GLU A 930 -11.66 18.93 -15.36
N LEU A 931 -10.95 18.17 -14.54
CA LEU A 931 -10.18 18.70 -13.42
C LEU A 931 -8.98 19.54 -13.90
N ALA A 932 -8.67 20.61 -13.17
CA ALA A 932 -7.50 21.43 -13.46
C ALA A 932 -6.19 20.66 -13.22
N GLY A 933 -5.19 20.89 -14.07
CA GLY A 933 -3.86 20.27 -13.93
C GLY A 933 -3.77 18.80 -14.36
N VAL A 934 -4.84 18.26 -14.98
CA VAL A 934 -4.88 16.89 -15.53
C VAL A 934 -4.65 16.89 -17.04
N ARG A 935 -3.85 15.93 -17.50
CA ARG A 935 -3.73 15.54 -18.90
C ARG A 935 -4.19 14.09 -19.06
N LEU A 936 -5.12 13.86 -19.97
CA LEU A 936 -5.66 12.55 -20.31
C LEU A 936 -5.18 12.12 -21.71
N LYS A 937 -4.69 10.88 -21.83
CA LYS A 937 -4.46 10.20 -23.10
C LYS A 937 -5.18 8.86 -23.11
N ILE A 938 -6.08 8.65 -24.07
CA ILE A 938 -6.76 7.36 -24.27
C ILE A 938 -6.26 6.73 -25.57
N PHE A 939 -5.66 5.55 -25.46
CA PHE A 939 -5.23 4.70 -26.57
C PHE A 939 -6.32 3.67 -26.87
N LEU A 940 -6.83 3.66 -28.09
CA LEU A 940 -7.83 2.67 -28.50
C LEU A 940 -7.14 1.34 -28.85
N ASN A 941 -7.46 0.28 -28.12
CA ASN A 941 -6.91 -1.06 -28.28
C ASN A 941 -8.02 -2.12 -28.43
N PRO A 942 -8.82 -2.09 -29.51
CA PRO A 942 -9.88 -3.06 -29.74
C PRO A 942 -9.35 -4.49 -29.91
N LYS A 943 -10.22 -5.51 -29.86
CA LYS A 943 -9.89 -6.86 -30.38
C LYS A 943 -9.98 -6.90 -31.92
N GLU A 944 -9.15 -7.73 -32.56
CA GLU A 944 -9.16 -7.88 -34.02
C GLU A 944 -10.35 -8.70 -34.53
N GLU A 945 -10.69 -9.78 -33.81
CA GLU A 945 -11.77 -10.67 -34.17
C GLU A 945 -12.64 -10.94 -32.95
N MET A 946 -13.94 -10.76 -33.11
CA MET A 946 -14.95 -11.01 -32.09
C MET A 946 -15.85 -12.17 -32.51
N LYS A 947 -16.12 -13.10 -31.59
CA LYS A 947 -17.01 -14.25 -31.84
C LYS A 947 -18.46 -13.97 -31.50
N GLU A 948 -18.67 -13.08 -30.55
CA GLU A 948 -19.99 -12.69 -30.05
C GLU A 948 -20.02 -11.18 -29.82
N ILE A 949 -21.22 -10.65 -29.60
CA ILE A 949 -21.39 -9.24 -29.28
C ILE A 949 -20.73 -8.95 -27.93
N PRO A 950 -19.81 -7.97 -27.87
CA PRO A 950 -19.02 -7.73 -26.68
C PRO A 950 -19.81 -7.17 -25.50
N VAL A 951 -20.73 -6.24 -25.78
CA VAL A 951 -21.43 -5.46 -24.76
C VAL A 951 -22.92 -5.74 -24.89
N LYS A 952 -23.50 -6.32 -23.84
CA LYS A 952 -24.90 -6.80 -23.81
C LYS A 952 -25.77 -5.97 -22.86
N ARG A 953 -25.29 -4.78 -22.46
CA ARG A 953 -25.95 -3.90 -21.49
C ARG A 953 -25.89 -2.43 -21.90
N PHE A 954 -26.89 -1.67 -21.48
CA PHE A 954 -26.82 -0.21 -21.41
C PHE A 954 -26.23 0.19 -20.06
N TYR A 955 -25.47 1.28 -20.03
CA TYR A 955 -24.75 1.66 -18.82
C TYR A 955 -24.78 3.17 -18.60
N ARG A 956 -24.94 3.59 -17.35
CA ARG A 956 -24.81 4.98 -16.91
C ARG A 956 -24.03 5.00 -15.61
N TYR A 957 -23.04 5.89 -15.53
CA TYR A 957 -22.29 6.11 -14.31
C TYR A 957 -22.71 7.44 -13.70
N VAL A 958 -23.05 7.45 -12.42
CA VAL A 958 -23.53 8.63 -11.71
C VAL A 958 -22.34 9.33 -11.07
N LEU A 959 -21.75 10.28 -11.79
CA LEU A 959 -20.63 11.08 -11.32
C LEU A 959 -20.58 12.41 -12.08
N ASP A 960 -20.41 13.50 -11.33
CA ASP A 960 -20.23 14.85 -11.84
C ASP A 960 -18.92 15.44 -11.28
N SER A 961 -18.32 16.39 -12.01
CA SER A 961 -17.10 17.08 -11.59
C SER A 961 -17.33 18.15 -10.51
N GLU A 962 -18.54 18.68 -10.39
CA GLU A 962 -18.95 19.66 -9.40
C GLU A 962 -20.41 19.46 -8.94
N PRO A 963 -20.78 19.89 -7.71
CA PRO A 963 -22.14 19.74 -7.23
C PRO A 963 -23.13 20.57 -8.06
N SER A 964 -24.30 19.99 -8.34
CA SER A 964 -25.39 20.67 -9.05
C SER A 964 -26.53 21.05 -8.11
N PHE A 965 -27.23 22.14 -8.41
CA PHE A 965 -28.30 22.71 -7.59
C PHE A 965 -29.60 22.85 -8.36
N THR A 966 -30.72 22.70 -7.67
CA THR A 966 -32.06 22.91 -8.22
C THR A 966 -32.36 24.41 -8.40
N SER A 967 -33.43 24.74 -9.12
CA SER A 967 -33.90 26.13 -9.25
C SER A 967 -34.27 26.80 -7.92
N GLU A 968 -34.55 26.01 -6.88
CA GLU A 968 -34.86 26.48 -5.53
C GLU A 968 -33.59 26.67 -4.67
N GLY A 969 -32.41 26.33 -5.18
CA GLY A 969 -31.13 26.50 -4.48
C GLY A 969 -30.77 25.35 -3.52
N SER A 970 -31.50 24.23 -3.56
CA SER A 970 -31.14 22.99 -2.86
C SER A 970 -30.24 22.09 -3.71
N LEU A 971 -29.45 21.22 -3.07
CA LEU A 971 -28.61 20.25 -3.74
C LEU A 971 -29.44 19.29 -4.60
N SER A 972 -29.00 19.04 -5.83
CA SER A 972 -29.65 18.10 -6.73
C SER A 972 -29.52 16.66 -6.22
N ARG A 973 -30.43 15.78 -6.66
CA ARG A 973 -30.36 14.36 -6.32
C ARG A 973 -29.57 13.63 -7.40
N PRO A 974 -28.42 13.03 -7.09
CA PRO A 974 -27.68 12.22 -8.06
C PRO A 974 -28.48 10.96 -8.39
N GLY A 975 -28.59 10.65 -9.69
CA GLY A 975 -29.30 9.47 -10.17
C GLY A 975 -29.00 9.17 -11.63
N ALA A 976 -29.22 7.93 -12.04
CA ALA A 976 -29.11 7.51 -13.43
C ALA A 976 -30.48 7.57 -14.11
N SER A 977 -30.55 8.15 -15.31
CA SER A 977 -31.75 8.11 -16.14
C SER A 977 -31.43 7.51 -17.51
N PHE A 978 -32.25 6.55 -17.93
CA PHE A 978 -32.15 5.90 -19.23
C PHE A 978 -33.32 6.31 -20.10
N SER A 979 -33.08 7.16 -21.09
CA SER A 979 -34.02 7.54 -22.15
C SER A 979 -33.70 6.82 -23.46
N GLY A 980 -34.68 6.70 -24.35
CA GLY A 980 -34.47 6.16 -25.70
C GLY A 980 -34.01 4.69 -25.77
N VAL A 981 -34.32 3.89 -24.74
CA VAL A 981 -34.02 2.45 -24.65
C VAL A 981 -35.06 1.62 -25.43
N PRO A 982 -34.68 0.46 -26.02
CA PRO A 982 -35.62 -0.39 -26.76
C PRO A 982 -36.82 -0.82 -25.91
N VAL A 983 -38.03 -0.64 -26.45
CA VAL A 983 -39.27 -0.84 -25.68
C VAL A 983 -39.74 -2.29 -25.58
N GLU A 984 -39.42 -3.10 -26.60
CA GLU A 984 -39.78 -4.52 -26.65
C GLU A 984 -38.77 -5.44 -25.97
N ALA A 985 -37.55 -4.95 -25.71
CA ALA A 985 -36.50 -5.73 -25.06
C ALA A 985 -36.85 -6.00 -23.59
N LEU A 986 -36.52 -7.21 -23.12
CA LEU A 986 -36.60 -7.56 -21.71
C LEU A 986 -35.27 -7.23 -21.04
N LEU A 987 -35.32 -6.33 -20.07
CA LEU A 987 -34.16 -5.75 -19.39
C LEU A 987 -34.12 -6.18 -17.92
N THR A 988 -32.91 -6.32 -17.40
CA THR A 988 -32.64 -6.55 -15.98
C THR A 988 -31.80 -5.40 -15.46
N LEU A 989 -32.20 -4.84 -14.32
CA LEU A 989 -31.51 -3.72 -13.68
C LEU A 989 -30.45 -4.23 -12.71
N GLY A 990 -29.20 -3.84 -12.93
CA GLY A 990 -28.08 -4.16 -12.07
C GLY A 990 -27.41 -2.89 -11.53
N MET A 991 -26.74 -3.03 -10.39
CA MET A 991 -25.95 -1.98 -9.75
C MET A 991 -24.48 -2.37 -9.81
N ASP A 992 -23.64 -1.50 -10.37
CA ASP A 992 -22.18 -1.62 -10.41
C ASP A 992 -21.59 -0.65 -9.38
N VAL A 993 -21.31 -1.16 -8.18
CA VAL A 993 -20.92 -0.35 -7.01
C VAL A 993 -19.49 -0.67 -6.59
N PRO A 994 -18.80 0.23 -5.86
CA PRO A 994 -17.52 -0.07 -5.24
C PRO A 994 -17.56 -1.37 -4.42
N THR A 995 -16.44 -2.11 -4.38
CA THR A 995 -16.39 -3.44 -3.73
C THR A 995 -16.66 -3.40 -2.24
N SER A 996 -16.45 -2.26 -1.60
CA SER A 996 -16.72 -2.02 -0.17
C SER A 996 -18.22 -1.84 0.14
N TRP A 997 -19.09 -1.73 -0.86
CA TRP A 997 -20.51 -1.38 -0.67
C TRP A 997 -21.41 -2.61 -0.73
N LEU A 998 -22.34 -2.72 0.22
CA LEU A 998 -23.45 -3.67 0.16
C LEU A 998 -24.75 -2.92 -0.10
N VAL A 999 -25.32 -3.16 -1.27
CA VAL A 999 -26.47 -2.43 -1.80
C VAL A 999 -27.64 -3.38 -2.04
N ALA A 1000 -28.84 -2.95 -1.64
CA ALA A 1000 -30.09 -3.69 -1.81
C ALA A 1000 -31.22 -2.78 -2.32
N PRO A 1001 -32.18 -3.28 -3.11
CA PRO A 1001 -33.32 -2.48 -3.55
C PRO A 1001 -34.22 -2.12 -2.35
N LYS A 1002 -34.54 -0.84 -2.19
CA LYS A 1002 -35.35 -0.31 -1.08
C LYS A 1002 -36.79 -0.03 -1.50
N GLU A 1003 -36.96 0.69 -2.60
CA GLU A 1003 -38.27 1.09 -3.12
C GLU A 1003 -38.35 0.78 -4.62
N SER A 1004 -39.30 -0.07 -5.01
CA SER A 1004 -39.72 -0.23 -6.40
C SER A 1004 -41.14 -0.79 -6.47
N VAL A 1005 -41.93 -0.29 -7.43
CA VAL A 1005 -43.25 -0.82 -7.78
C VAL A 1005 -43.15 -1.94 -8.81
N HIS A 1006 -42.03 -2.00 -9.54
CA HIS A 1006 -41.82 -2.88 -10.68
C HIS A 1006 -40.88 -4.03 -10.33
N ASP A 1007 -40.94 -5.10 -11.13
CA ASP A 1007 -39.96 -6.18 -11.06
C ASP A 1007 -38.69 -5.75 -11.80
N LEU A 1008 -37.63 -5.47 -11.03
CA LEU A 1008 -36.34 -4.98 -11.54
C LEU A 1008 -35.59 -6.03 -12.37
N ASP A 1009 -35.95 -7.31 -12.25
CA ASP A 1009 -35.35 -8.40 -13.02
C ASP A 1009 -36.03 -8.60 -14.39
N ASN A 1010 -37.22 -8.05 -14.59
CA ASN A 1010 -38.07 -8.24 -15.77
C ASN A 1010 -38.71 -6.93 -16.24
N ILE A 1011 -37.88 -5.94 -16.57
CA ILE A 1011 -38.35 -4.64 -17.07
C ILE A 1011 -38.66 -4.76 -18.56
N LYS A 1012 -39.92 -4.51 -18.95
CA LYS A 1012 -40.35 -4.38 -20.34
C LYS A 1012 -41.13 -3.08 -20.53
N LEU A 1013 -40.57 -2.10 -21.23
CA LEU A 1013 -41.16 -0.76 -21.30
C LEU A 1013 -42.48 -0.73 -22.08
N SER A 1014 -42.70 -1.63 -23.04
CA SER A 1014 -43.99 -1.72 -23.75
C SER A 1014 -45.17 -2.20 -22.89
N SER A 1015 -44.90 -2.77 -21.71
CA SER A 1015 -45.94 -3.14 -20.74
C SER A 1015 -46.40 -1.97 -19.84
N LEU A 1016 -45.68 -0.85 -19.86
CA LEU A 1016 -45.97 0.33 -19.04
C LEU A 1016 -47.08 1.18 -19.66
N LYS A 1017 -47.74 1.98 -18.82
CA LYS A 1017 -48.75 2.94 -19.31
C LYS A 1017 -48.04 4.07 -20.06
N THR A 1018 -48.70 4.60 -21.08
CA THR A 1018 -48.15 5.70 -21.89
C THR A 1018 -47.87 6.91 -20.98
N GLY A 1019 -46.61 7.33 -20.89
CA GLY A 1019 -46.15 8.43 -20.02
C GLY A 1019 -45.77 8.03 -18.58
N SER A 1020 -45.77 6.75 -18.21
CA SER A 1020 -45.22 6.29 -16.93
C SER A 1020 -43.76 5.85 -17.08
N ASN A 1021 -42.94 6.19 -16.09
CA ASN A 1021 -41.54 5.79 -15.97
C ASN A 1021 -41.37 4.66 -14.95
N VAL A 1022 -40.22 3.98 -15.01
CA VAL A 1022 -39.80 3.03 -13.96
C VAL A 1022 -38.88 3.78 -13.01
N ASP A 1023 -39.33 4.02 -11.79
CA ASP A 1023 -38.52 4.64 -10.74
C ASP A 1023 -38.12 3.57 -9.71
N ALA A 1024 -36.82 3.49 -9.41
CA ALA A 1024 -36.26 2.55 -8.43
C ALA A 1024 -35.27 3.25 -7.49
N ILE A 1025 -35.37 2.98 -6.19
CA ILE A 1025 -34.43 3.49 -5.19
C ILE A 1025 -33.75 2.30 -4.50
N TYR A 1026 -32.43 2.28 -4.56
CA TYR A 1026 -31.59 1.34 -3.82
C TYR A 1026 -31.11 1.95 -2.50
N ALA A 1027 -30.79 1.10 -1.53
CA ALA A 1027 -30.16 1.46 -0.27
C ALA A 1027 -28.74 0.89 -0.19
N LEU A 1028 -27.78 1.73 0.16
CA LEU A 1028 -26.47 1.33 0.67
C LEU A 1028 -26.64 0.99 2.15
N GLU A 1029 -26.77 -0.31 2.46
CA GLU A 1029 -27.07 -0.79 3.82
C GLU A 1029 -25.83 -0.77 4.72
N HIS A 1030 -24.70 -1.20 4.15
CA HIS A 1030 -23.45 -1.40 4.87
C HIS A 1030 -22.24 -1.05 4.01
N ILE A 1031 -21.18 -0.64 4.69
CA ILE A 1031 -19.84 -0.48 4.15
C ILE A 1031 -18.95 -1.52 4.84
N LEU A 1032 -18.09 -2.18 4.08
CA LEU A 1032 -17.25 -3.27 4.57
C LEU A 1032 -16.04 -2.75 5.37
N ILE A 1033 -15.78 -3.43 6.48
CA ILE A 1033 -14.47 -3.44 7.13
C ILE A 1033 -13.88 -4.81 6.81
N GLU A 1034 -12.79 -4.83 6.06
CA GLU A 1034 -12.13 -6.08 5.66
C GLU A 1034 -10.69 -6.10 6.13
N GLY A 1035 -10.08 -7.29 6.17
CA GLY A 1035 -8.68 -7.35 6.55
C GLY A 1035 -8.03 -8.69 6.31
N HIS A 1036 -6.71 -8.67 6.46
CA HIS A 1036 -5.80 -9.79 6.23
C HIS A 1036 -4.99 -10.05 7.49
N SER A 1037 -5.38 -11.09 8.22
CA SER A 1037 -4.75 -11.44 9.48
C SER A 1037 -3.51 -12.32 9.30
N ARG A 1038 -2.52 -12.14 10.16
CA ARG A 1038 -1.32 -12.97 10.21
C ARG A 1038 -0.98 -13.41 11.63
N ASP A 1039 -0.50 -14.64 11.75
CA ASP A 1039 0.11 -15.17 12.96
C ASP A 1039 1.59 -14.77 12.98
N LEU A 1040 2.03 -13.99 13.97
CA LEU A 1040 3.43 -13.60 14.11
C LEU A 1040 4.32 -14.75 14.58
N THR A 1041 3.74 -15.76 15.24
CA THR A 1041 4.48 -16.93 15.74
C THR A 1041 4.81 -17.89 14.60
N THR A 1042 3.84 -18.19 13.74
CA THR A 1042 4.02 -19.17 12.64
C THR A 1042 4.21 -18.53 11.26
N LYS A 1043 4.03 -17.21 11.14
CA LYS A 1043 3.98 -16.45 9.86
C LYS A 1043 2.95 -16.99 8.86
N THR A 1044 1.93 -17.70 9.34
CA THR A 1044 0.84 -18.22 8.51
C THR A 1044 -0.48 -17.51 8.80
N PRO A 1045 -1.47 -17.57 7.88
CA PRO A 1045 -2.82 -17.11 8.17
C PRO A 1045 -3.46 -17.88 9.35
N PRO A 1046 -3.95 -17.20 10.41
CA PRO A 1046 -4.55 -17.84 11.59
C PRO A 1046 -5.99 -18.30 11.29
N ARG A 1047 -6.13 -19.34 10.46
CA ARG A 1047 -7.41 -19.86 9.99
C ARG A 1047 -8.31 -20.31 11.16
N GLY A 1048 -9.60 -20.03 11.06
CA GLY A 1048 -10.59 -20.47 12.04
C GLY A 1048 -10.68 -19.64 13.32
N VAL A 1049 -9.76 -18.68 13.52
CA VAL A 1049 -9.89 -17.67 14.58
C VAL A 1049 -11.16 -16.87 14.35
N GLN A 1050 -11.93 -16.68 15.43
CA GLN A 1050 -13.20 -15.98 15.42
C GLN A 1050 -13.01 -14.57 16.00
N LEU A 1051 -13.50 -13.56 15.28
CA LEU A 1051 -13.44 -12.15 15.66
C LEU A 1051 -14.85 -11.63 15.92
N VAL A 1052 -14.95 -10.68 16.84
CA VAL A 1052 -16.18 -9.94 17.17
C VAL A 1052 -15.92 -8.45 16.97
N LEU A 1053 -16.82 -7.79 16.25
CA LEU A 1053 -16.91 -6.34 16.13
C LEU A 1053 -17.96 -5.84 17.12
N GLY A 1054 -17.65 -4.79 17.86
CA GLY A 1054 -18.57 -4.18 18.82
C GLY A 1054 -18.28 -2.70 19.08
N THR A 1055 -19.15 -2.09 19.88
CA THR A 1055 -18.94 -0.78 20.51
C THR A 1055 -18.99 -0.95 22.02
N GLU A 1056 -18.68 0.10 22.78
CA GLU A 1056 -18.80 0.08 24.26
C GLU A 1056 -20.23 -0.26 24.72
N ASN A 1057 -21.24 0.32 24.06
CA ASN A 1057 -22.65 0.04 24.34
C ASN A 1057 -23.07 -1.38 23.92
N ASN A 1058 -22.62 -1.84 22.75
CA ASN A 1058 -22.94 -3.16 22.24
C ASN A 1058 -21.64 -3.92 21.88
N PRO A 1059 -21.05 -4.64 22.84
CA PRO A 1059 -19.80 -5.38 22.63
C PRO A 1059 -19.87 -6.47 21.56
N HIS A 1060 -21.08 -6.91 21.19
CA HIS A 1060 -21.30 -7.95 20.18
C HIS A 1060 -22.28 -7.46 19.10
N PHE A 1061 -21.76 -6.69 18.15
CA PHE A 1061 -22.52 -6.21 17.00
C PHE A 1061 -22.53 -7.21 15.85
N ALA A 1062 -21.35 -7.73 15.48
CA ALA A 1062 -21.19 -8.72 14.42
C ALA A 1062 -20.02 -9.66 14.73
N ASP A 1063 -20.08 -10.90 14.25
CA ASP A 1063 -19.00 -11.87 14.34
C ASP A 1063 -18.60 -12.41 12.96
N THR A 1064 -17.32 -12.77 12.83
CA THR A 1064 -16.76 -13.32 11.59
C THR A 1064 -15.62 -14.29 11.91
N ILE A 1065 -15.19 -15.06 10.91
CA ILE A 1065 -14.09 -16.01 11.04
C ILE A 1065 -12.98 -15.69 10.05
N ILE A 1066 -11.72 -15.88 10.46
CA ILE A 1066 -10.56 -15.71 9.61
C ILE A 1066 -10.45 -16.92 8.67
N MET A 1067 -10.42 -16.64 7.36
CA MET A 1067 -10.27 -17.65 6.32
C MET A 1067 -8.81 -18.05 6.11
N ALA A 1068 -8.57 -19.26 5.59
CA ALA A 1068 -7.22 -19.75 5.32
C ALA A 1068 -6.53 -18.96 4.18
N ASN A 1069 -7.30 -18.46 3.21
CA ASN A 1069 -6.76 -17.70 2.09
C ASN A 1069 -6.39 -16.29 2.56
N LEU A 1070 -5.09 -15.98 2.61
CA LEU A 1070 -4.54 -14.66 2.97
C LEU A 1070 -5.04 -14.10 4.32
N GLY A 1071 -5.56 -14.95 5.20
CA GLY A 1071 -6.12 -14.52 6.48
C GLY A 1071 -7.33 -13.60 6.35
N TYR A 1072 -8.10 -13.74 5.26
CA TYR A 1072 -9.20 -12.81 4.97
C TYR A 1072 -10.34 -12.89 5.99
N PHE A 1073 -10.85 -11.72 6.38
CA PHE A 1073 -12.12 -11.58 7.10
C PHE A 1073 -12.85 -10.30 6.65
N GLN A 1074 -14.15 -10.25 6.90
CA GLN A 1074 -14.97 -9.07 6.62
C GLN A 1074 -16.06 -8.89 7.67
N PHE A 1075 -16.38 -7.63 7.97
CA PHE A 1075 -17.51 -7.18 8.76
C PHE A 1075 -18.39 -6.22 7.95
N LYS A 1076 -19.70 -6.30 8.20
CA LYS A 1076 -20.70 -5.40 7.64
C LYS A 1076 -20.97 -4.32 8.67
N ALA A 1077 -20.54 -3.10 8.43
CA ALA A 1077 -20.65 -2.01 9.40
C ALA A 1077 -21.23 -0.73 8.77
N GLN A 1078 -21.46 0.25 9.62
CA GLN A 1078 -21.79 1.62 9.23
C GLN A 1078 -20.67 2.56 9.71
N PRO A 1079 -20.55 3.78 9.16
CA PRO A 1079 -19.52 4.71 9.58
C PRO A 1079 -19.58 4.98 11.09
N GLY A 1080 -18.42 4.89 11.75
CA GLY A 1080 -18.36 4.84 13.21
C GLY A 1080 -17.03 4.40 13.76
N LEU A 1081 -16.90 4.52 15.08
CA LEU A 1081 -15.84 3.93 15.88
C LEU A 1081 -16.29 2.55 16.38
N TRP A 1082 -15.43 1.57 16.16
CA TRP A 1082 -15.66 0.16 16.47
C TRP A 1082 -14.44 -0.42 17.21
N GLN A 1083 -14.65 -1.54 17.90
CA GLN A 1083 -13.58 -2.33 18.52
C GLN A 1083 -13.65 -3.76 17.99
N ILE A 1084 -12.50 -4.34 17.67
CA ILE A 1084 -12.37 -5.75 17.27
C ILE A 1084 -11.72 -6.52 18.41
N ASN A 1085 -12.41 -7.56 18.90
CA ASN A 1085 -11.91 -8.46 19.92
C ASN A 1085 -11.96 -9.92 19.46
N LEU A 1086 -11.14 -10.78 20.06
CA LEU A 1086 -11.25 -12.22 19.87
C LEU A 1086 -12.56 -12.71 20.51
N LYS A 1087 -13.30 -13.57 19.79
CA LYS A 1087 -14.53 -14.14 20.34
C LYS A 1087 -14.19 -14.99 21.58
N PRO A 1088 -14.91 -14.81 22.70
CA PRO A 1088 -14.69 -15.60 23.90
C PRO A 1088 -14.79 -17.10 23.61
N GLY A 1089 -13.75 -17.85 23.98
CA GLY A 1089 -13.67 -19.28 23.69
C GLY A 1089 -12.27 -19.73 23.26
N ARG A 1090 -12.21 -20.59 22.24
CA ARG A 1090 -10.95 -21.20 21.79
C ARG A 1090 -9.98 -20.19 21.16
N SER A 1091 -10.52 -19.23 20.39
CA SER A 1091 -9.72 -18.15 19.78
C SER A 1091 -8.96 -17.37 20.86
N GLU A 1092 -9.65 -16.89 21.89
CA GLU A 1092 -9.07 -16.14 23.01
C GLU A 1092 -8.12 -16.99 23.88
N LYS A 1093 -8.36 -18.31 23.96
CA LYS A 1093 -7.46 -19.23 24.69
C LYS A 1093 -6.12 -19.41 23.98
N LEU A 1094 -6.14 -19.53 22.65
CA LEU A 1094 -4.96 -19.86 21.85
C LEU A 1094 -4.16 -18.64 21.40
N PHE A 1095 -4.83 -17.52 21.13
CA PHE A 1095 -4.22 -16.33 20.54
C PHE A 1095 -4.31 -15.11 21.46
N ASN A 1096 -3.36 -14.22 21.30
CA ASN A 1096 -3.44 -12.82 21.67
C ASN A 1096 -3.63 -11.98 20.40
N LEU A 1097 -4.48 -10.95 20.47
CA LEU A 1097 -4.59 -9.96 19.42
C LEU A 1097 -3.62 -8.83 19.78
N ASP A 1098 -2.48 -8.76 19.09
CA ASP A 1098 -1.43 -7.78 19.40
C ASP A 1098 -1.79 -6.41 18.83
N SER A 1099 -2.42 -6.39 17.66
CA SER A 1099 -2.89 -5.19 17.00
C SER A 1099 -3.88 -5.52 15.90
N VAL A 1100 -4.83 -4.61 15.66
CA VAL A 1100 -5.74 -4.69 14.51
C VAL A 1100 -5.09 -4.22 13.20
N GLY A 1101 -3.89 -3.62 13.26
CA GLY A 1101 -3.14 -3.17 12.09
C GLY A 1101 -3.86 -2.05 11.36
N GLY A 1102 -4.31 -1.05 12.11
CA GLY A 1102 -5.04 0.09 11.58
C GLY A 1102 -4.14 0.99 10.74
N LEU A 1103 -2.87 1.15 11.10
CA LEU A 1103 -1.94 2.07 10.41
C LEU A 1103 -1.23 1.44 9.20
N GLY A 1104 -1.45 0.15 8.93
CA GLY A 1104 -0.92 -0.54 7.76
C GLY A 1104 -0.46 -1.96 8.08
N TYR A 1105 0.20 -2.60 7.11
CA TYR A 1105 0.69 -3.97 7.28
C TYR A 1105 1.83 -4.09 8.30
N ARG A 1106 2.67 -3.04 8.36
CA ARG A 1106 3.82 -2.99 9.27
C ARG A 1106 3.42 -2.42 10.63
N PRO A 1107 3.99 -2.97 11.72
CA PRO A 1107 3.88 -2.35 13.03
C PRO A 1107 4.44 -0.92 12.95
N GLN A 1108 3.60 0.05 13.33
CA GLN A 1108 4.01 1.42 13.53
C GLN A 1108 3.85 1.76 15.02
N LEU A 1109 4.63 2.73 15.50
CA LEU A 1109 4.49 3.22 16.87
C LEU A 1109 3.04 3.72 17.08
N GLY A 1110 2.37 3.23 18.12
CA GLY A 1110 0.96 3.56 18.41
C GLY A 1110 -0.09 2.70 17.69
N ASP A 1111 0.32 1.72 16.87
CA ASP A 1111 -0.60 0.77 16.20
C ASP A 1111 -1.08 -0.37 17.12
N GLU A 1112 -0.59 -0.45 18.36
CA GLU A 1112 -0.95 -1.48 19.36
C GLU A 1112 -2.31 -1.20 19.99
N ASN A 1113 -3.37 -1.25 19.19
CA ASN A 1113 -4.73 -1.07 19.66
C ASN A 1113 -5.73 -1.98 18.93
N ASN A 1114 -6.91 -2.10 19.54
CA ASN A 1114 -8.04 -2.89 19.05
C ASN A 1114 -9.14 -2.04 18.40
N GLU A 1115 -8.87 -0.75 18.18
CA GLU A 1115 -9.84 0.24 17.71
C GLU A 1115 -9.84 0.33 16.17
N VAL A 1116 -11.02 0.42 15.59
CA VAL A 1116 -11.22 0.56 14.14
C VAL A 1116 -12.17 1.71 13.88
N THR A 1117 -11.74 2.62 13.00
CA THR A 1117 -12.60 3.70 12.52
C THR A 1117 -12.96 3.49 11.06
N LEU A 1118 -14.26 3.59 10.78
CA LEU A 1118 -14.79 3.60 9.42
C LEU A 1118 -15.22 5.04 9.08
N LEU A 1119 -14.36 5.75 8.35
CA LEU A 1119 -14.51 7.19 8.05
C LEU A 1119 -14.75 7.51 6.57
N SER A 1120 -14.72 6.50 5.68
CA SER A 1120 -14.78 6.69 4.23
C SER A 1120 -15.72 5.68 3.57
N PHE A 1121 -16.25 6.04 2.40
CA PHE A 1121 -17.02 5.14 1.54
C PHE A 1121 -16.19 3.99 0.97
N GLN A 1122 -14.85 4.10 0.93
CA GLN A 1122 -13.97 3.01 0.50
C GLN A 1122 -13.92 1.83 1.50
N GLY A 1123 -14.56 1.95 2.66
CA GLY A 1123 -14.41 0.95 3.72
C GLY A 1123 -13.12 1.15 4.51
N ARG A 1124 -12.71 0.11 5.23
CA ARG A 1124 -11.44 0.07 5.93
C ARG A 1124 -10.79 -1.28 5.74
N THR A 1125 -9.57 -1.28 5.21
CA THR A 1125 -8.72 -2.47 5.11
C THR A 1125 -7.79 -2.51 6.32
N LEU A 1126 -7.73 -3.66 6.99
CA LEU A 1126 -6.98 -3.89 8.22
C LEU A 1126 -5.95 -5.00 8.02
N PHE A 1127 -4.86 -4.96 8.79
CA PHE A 1127 -3.85 -6.02 8.78
C PHE A 1127 -3.58 -6.56 10.19
N PRO A 1128 -4.55 -7.27 10.81
CA PRO A 1128 -4.41 -7.70 12.20
C PRO A 1128 -3.25 -8.65 12.40
N ARG A 1129 -2.58 -8.49 13.53
CA ARG A 1129 -1.44 -9.29 13.97
C ARG A 1129 -1.84 -10.04 15.22
N LEU A 1130 -1.74 -11.36 15.14
CA LEU A 1130 -2.06 -12.25 16.23
C LEU A 1130 -0.81 -13.03 16.61
N SER A 1131 -0.59 -13.24 17.90
CA SER A 1131 0.46 -14.11 18.41
C SER A 1131 -0.16 -15.28 19.16
N ARG A 1132 0.47 -16.46 19.10
CA ARG A 1132 0.03 -17.61 19.88
C ARG A 1132 0.49 -17.46 21.32
N LYS A 1133 -0.36 -17.86 22.28
CA LYS A 1133 0.03 -17.90 23.69
C LYS A 1133 1.06 -19.01 23.93
N PRO A 1134 2.02 -18.84 24.87
CA PRO A 1134 3.05 -19.84 25.14
C PRO A 1134 2.46 -21.22 25.45
N GLY A 1135 2.96 -22.27 24.80
CA GLY A 1135 2.49 -23.65 24.94
C GLY A 1135 1.34 -24.06 24.00
N PHE A 1136 0.85 -23.16 23.14
CA PHE A 1136 -0.22 -23.43 22.16
C PHE A 1136 0.24 -23.28 20.69
N GLU A 1137 1.55 -23.35 20.45
CA GLU A 1137 2.18 -23.14 19.13
C GLU A 1137 1.69 -24.15 18.08
N GLU A 1138 1.51 -25.41 18.49
CA GLU A 1138 1.13 -26.54 17.63
C GLU A 1138 -0.38 -26.88 17.63
N GLU A 1139 -1.22 -26.09 18.33
CA GLU A 1139 -2.66 -26.37 18.42
C GLU A 1139 -3.45 -25.70 17.30
N ASP A 1140 -4.22 -26.45 16.49
CA ASP A 1140 -5.15 -25.85 15.53
C ASP A 1140 -6.41 -25.31 16.25
N VAL A 1141 -6.91 -24.16 15.81
CA VAL A 1141 -8.17 -23.59 16.31
C VAL A 1141 -9.36 -24.48 15.97
N LEU A 1142 -9.31 -25.16 14.83
CA LEU A 1142 -10.42 -25.98 14.31
C LEU A 1142 -10.46 -27.40 14.89
N GLU A 1143 -9.37 -27.87 15.52
CA GLU A 1143 -9.29 -29.22 16.07
C GLU A 1143 -9.98 -29.32 17.44
N THR A 1144 -11.28 -29.63 17.44
CA THR A 1144 -12.06 -29.85 18.67
C THR A 1144 -11.81 -31.21 19.34
N GLY A 1145 -10.93 -32.05 18.81
CA GLY A 1145 -10.62 -33.38 19.34
C GLY A 1145 -9.43 -33.36 20.30
N LEU A 1146 -9.55 -34.00 21.46
CA LEU A 1146 -8.38 -34.48 22.20
C LEU A 1146 -7.55 -35.33 21.23
N ARG A 1147 -6.26 -35.01 21.05
CA ARG A 1147 -5.31 -35.88 20.33
C ARG A 1147 -5.49 -37.29 20.89
N SER A 1148 -5.84 -38.26 20.04
CA SER A 1148 -6.03 -39.66 20.44
C SER A 1148 -4.74 -40.16 21.09
N GLY A 1149 -4.75 -40.35 22.41
CA GLY A 1149 -3.57 -40.74 23.20
C GLY A 1149 -3.15 -39.77 24.32
N SER A 1150 -3.77 -38.60 24.46
CA SER A 1150 -3.55 -37.69 25.60
C SER A 1150 -4.07 -38.29 26.92
N THR A 1151 -3.37 -38.07 28.04
CA THR A 1151 -3.79 -38.50 29.39
C THR A 1151 -5.18 -37.97 29.77
N MET A 1152 -5.60 -36.83 29.23
CA MET A 1152 -6.92 -36.24 29.44
C MET A 1152 -8.03 -36.94 28.62
N ASP A 1153 -7.70 -37.67 27.54
CA ASP A 1153 -8.65 -38.53 26.80
C ASP A 1153 -9.01 -39.78 27.63
N PHE A 1154 -8.06 -40.34 28.38
CA PHE A 1154 -8.35 -41.43 29.32
C PHE A 1154 -9.19 -40.98 30.52
N VAL A 1155 -8.94 -39.77 31.03
CA VAL A 1155 -9.70 -39.21 32.16
C VAL A 1155 -11.13 -38.84 31.73
N SER A 1156 -11.31 -38.25 30.54
CA SER A 1156 -12.65 -37.93 30.00
C SER A 1156 -13.44 -39.17 29.59
N LYS A 1157 -12.80 -40.20 29.02
CA LYS A 1157 -13.43 -41.53 28.80
C LYS A 1157 -13.81 -42.21 30.12
N GLY A 1158 -12.99 -42.06 31.16
CA GLY A 1158 -13.30 -42.54 32.51
C GLY A 1158 -14.48 -41.80 33.16
N LEU A 1159 -14.55 -40.48 33.00
CA LEU A 1159 -15.67 -39.65 33.48
C LEU A 1159 -16.98 -39.91 32.73
N ASN A 1160 -16.92 -40.10 31.42
CA ASN A 1160 -18.08 -40.45 30.59
C ASN A 1160 -18.57 -41.89 30.85
N PHE A 1161 -17.68 -42.80 31.27
CA PHE A 1161 -18.08 -44.13 31.74
C PHE A 1161 -18.74 -44.08 33.12
N ALA A 1162 -18.28 -43.21 34.01
CA ALA A 1162 -18.89 -43.00 35.33
C ALA A 1162 -20.26 -42.31 35.27
N SER A 1163 -20.49 -41.41 34.30
CA SER A 1163 -21.80 -40.77 34.09
C SER A 1163 -22.83 -41.70 33.45
N GLY A 1164 -22.42 -42.69 32.65
CA GLY A 1164 -23.30 -43.70 32.06
C GLY A 1164 -23.73 -44.84 33.00
N VAL A 1165 -23.13 -44.96 34.19
CA VAL A 1165 -23.47 -45.99 35.21
C VAL A 1165 -24.38 -45.42 36.31
N LEU A 1166 -24.63 -44.11 36.31
CA LEU A 1166 -25.49 -43.42 37.28
C LEU A 1166 -26.83 -42.91 36.70
N PHE A 1167 -27.30 -43.51 35.59
CA PHE A 1167 -28.67 -43.37 35.11
C PHE A 1167 -29.29 -44.73 34.74
#